data_AF-A0A7W1ND16-F1
#
_entry.id   AF-A0A7W1ND16-F1
#
_cell.length_a   1.000
_cell.length_b   1.000
_cell.length_c   1.000
_cell.angle_alpha   90.00
_cell.angle_beta   90.00
_cell.angle_gamma   90.00
#
_symmetry.space_group_name_H-M   'P 1'
#
loop_
_entity.id
_entity.type
_entity.pdbx_description
1 polymer ?
#
loop_
_entity_poly.entity_id
_entity_poly.type
_entity_poly.pdbx_seq_one_letter_code
_entity_poly.pdbx_strand_id
1 'polypeptide(L)'
;AWIEALVVPPGTPRTKPRACNVGLERARGELTVIFDAEDRPEPDQLKKAALAFMGADGRVACLQAKLNCFNRGQSLVTRCFTLEYSAWFDLYLPGLHAIGAPIPLGGTSNHFRTALLKQLGGWDAWNVTEDCDLGLRLARAGLHTRILDSTTWEEAPVKPMVWLKQRSRWMKGYWQTHIAHTRQPLRMLKELGAWRTALMLLTVGGQVVSLLLTPLAWASVVLSGMDGWQLFDAHRPATVLLIVGAVALALANLLFVLIHALAALRRGFGDLLPTALALPLYWLGVSLGTWRGFLQSFSNPFLWEKTPHGAAGLAPVPAVRRASGPLVAVTSTAGTRPPVVAPTPRRTSTGRRIAEAFAIMLLSALIVWTAARTPTWLGAEQQIRYAAIRMETPVVDGQRALDQSWLTHGSVIYTVTVPAMPTPETAPGVEPSAPTLRAVAFLKVWDGEWYQLETRDIRPCERGLDIVFPLDAPWQPQDCDRPWTRDSLRRVRAAGLRLYGAEVAEREMTVVDVRAEGEVAKPPLSIALAPVPAAEQRAMTEFSFTLSRWYDNPFDPRQISVEGVFTAPDGRITRVPAFYTQDFTRTADTEREVLRADGAPRWALRWTPEAPGEHQLRIEAADGDGTQVAAAASIGVVASKRRGFARIDPDARHFRYDDGSFLYPLAWNIRSPRDEILDRIAKVPQPADALGAIAMEGFVDKLADAKQNIGRVWMSPWFGSLEWRRDVAGFHGLGQYNLQNAWRLDRVLDAATRRGIMIELALHHHGPFTEAYDSQWRENPYNQRNAGPLRHPAQVMTDAEAKRLFADRLRYIAARWGADPALFAWTMWIEVDMVAPAAPTTAWHIDMARRLRGWDQGRHIISTEFCNSPGIDALWRTPEIEYVQMGGYSFGTGLIRVLSEYARDLQYGKPLIIEEYGGHAQGGSAPWVAHELHDGPWAGWMLPLSGAPMPWWWNLAFHHGLERRHRRFADYIAGEDLRGPAWRHITLA
;
A
#
# COMPACT_ATOMS: atom_id res chain seq x y z
N ALA A 1 -17.84 -44.25 1.15
CA ALA A 1 -16.48 -43.70 1.06
C ALA A 1 -16.46 -42.60 -0.01
N TRP A 2 -15.78 -41.48 0.22
CA TRP A 2 -15.68 -40.35 -0.72
C TRP A 2 -14.38 -40.39 -1.58
N ILE A 3 -13.50 -41.36 -1.32
CA ILE A 3 -12.33 -41.73 -2.14
C ILE A 3 -12.40 -43.23 -2.44
N GLU A 4 -12.07 -43.61 -3.68
CA GLU A 4 -11.84 -44.98 -4.12
C GLU A 4 -10.44 -45.07 -4.72
N ALA A 5 -9.60 -45.96 -4.21
CA ALA A 5 -8.28 -46.23 -4.78
C ALA A 5 -8.40 -47.40 -5.77
N LEU A 6 -7.95 -47.19 -7.02
CA LEU A 6 -8.01 -48.20 -8.08
C LEU A 6 -6.59 -48.59 -8.50
N VAL A 7 -6.31 -49.89 -8.47
CA VAL A 7 -5.08 -50.43 -9.07
C VAL A 7 -5.37 -50.73 -10.54
N VAL A 8 -4.71 -49.99 -11.43
CA VAL A 8 -4.88 -50.19 -12.89
C VAL A 8 -4.39 -51.61 -13.24
N PRO A 9 -5.21 -52.44 -13.92
CA PRO A 9 -4.81 -53.80 -14.29
C PRO A 9 -3.51 -53.82 -15.10
N PRO A 10 -2.71 -54.91 -15.05
CA PRO A 10 -1.55 -55.07 -15.93
C PRO A 10 -1.95 -54.93 -17.41
N GLY A 11 -1.11 -54.29 -18.22
CA GLY A 11 -1.35 -54.12 -19.66
C GLY A 11 -0.40 -53.11 -20.30
N THR A 12 -0.44 -53.04 -21.64
CA THR A 12 0.32 -52.10 -22.46
C THR A 12 -0.64 -51.19 -23.24
N PRO A 13 -0.33 -49.89 -23.39
CA PRO A 13 0.84 -49.18 -22.88
C PRO A 13 0.70 -48.80 -21.38
N ARG A 14 1.81 -48.59 -20.67
CA ARG A 14 1.82 -48.18 -19.25
C ARG A 14 1.88 -46.65 -19.12
N THR A 15 0.78 -45.99 -19.44
CA THR A 15 0.69 -44.52 -19.60
C THR A 15 -0.35 -43.89 -18.67
N LYS A 16 -0.22 -42.58 -18.42
CA LYS A 16 -1.23 -41.77 -17.71
C LYS A 16 -2.63 -41.86 -18.35
N PRO A 17 -2.82 -41.66 -19.68
CA PRO A 17 -4.15 -41.75 -20.31
C PRO A 17 -4.86 -43.09 -20.09
N ARG A 18 -4.13 -44.22 -20.08
CA ARG A 18 -4.72 -45.53 -19.77
C ARG A 18 -5.29 -45.57 -18.34
N ALA A 19 -4.55 -45.05 -17.37
CA ALA A 19 -5.03 -44.96 -15.99
C ALA A 19 -6.28 -44.05 -15.88
N CYS A 20 -6.28 -42.93 -16.61
CA CYS A 20 -7.40 -41.99 -16.63
C CYS A 20 -8.67 -42.62 -17.21
N ASN A 21 -8.55 -43.44 -18.26
CA ASN A 21 -9.71 -44.14 -18.84
C ASN A 21 -10.33 -45.16 -17.87
N VAL A 22 -9.51 -45.90 -17.11
CA VAL A 22 -10.03 -46.80 -16.05
C VAL A 22 -10.79 -46.00 -14.98
N GLY A 23 -10.28 -44.82 -14.60
CA GLY A 23 -10.99 -43.90 -13.72
C GLY A 23 -12.30 -43.37 -14.34
N LEU A 24 -12.30 -43.04 -15.63
CA LEU A 24 -13.47 -42.53 -16.35
C LEU A 24 -14.61 -43.55 -16.45
N GLU A 25 -14.29 -44.83 -16.60
CA GLU A 25 -15.27 -45.92 -16.56
C GLU A 25 -16.01 -45.96 -15.21
N ARG A 26 -15.29 -45.67 -14.12
CA ARG A 26 -15.85 -45.61 -12.76
C ARG A 26 -16.50 -44.28 -12.40
N ALA A 27 -16.22 -43.21 -13.16
CA ALA A 27 -16.75 -41.88 -12.90
C ALA A 27 -18.28 -41.81 -13.08
N ARG A 28 -18.97 -41.34 -12.04
CA ARG A 28 -20.45 -41.25 -11.95
C ARG A 28 -21.00 -39.83 -12.01
N GLY A 29 -20.15 -38.82 -11.82
CA GLY A 29 -20.57 -37.41 -11.82
C GLY A 29 -20.99 -36.93 -13.22
N GLU A 30 -21.79 -35.86 -13.25
CA GLU A 30 -22.12 -35.13 -14.49
C GLU A 30 -20.87 -34.43 -15.08
N LEU A 31 -19.99 -33.98 -14.18
CA LEU A 31 -18.71 -33.36 -14.49
C LEU A 31 -17.58 -34.24 -13.99
N THR A 32 -16.48 -34.29 -14.76
CA THR A 32 -15.26 -35.02 -14.42
C THR A 32 -14.07 -34.10 -14.54
N VAL A 33 -13.13 -34.20 -13.59
CA VAL A 33 -11.84 -33.51 -13.64
C VAL A 33 -10.72 -34.51 -13.44
N ILE A 34 -9.57 -34.22 -14.06
CA ILE A 34 -8.31 -34.90 -13.81
C ILE A 34 -7.39 -33.98 -13.00
N PHE A 35 -6.81 -34.51 -11.93
CA PHE A 35 -5.71 -33.91 -11.18
C PHE A 35 -4.54 -34.88 -11.11
N ASP A 36 -3.32 -34.38 -11.26
CA ASP A 36 -2.12 -35.11 -10.89
C ASP A 36 -1.99 -35.12 -9.35
N ALA A 37 -1.31 -36.13 -8.81
CA ALA A 37 -1.33 -36.38 -7.36
C ALA A 37 -0.67 -35.26 -6.54
N GLU A 38 0.26 -34.52 -7.14
CA GLU A 38 0.96 -33.39 -6.57
C GLU A 38 0.25 -32.04 -6.75
N ASP A 39 -0.84 -32.01 -7.53
CA ASP A 39 -1.50 -30.77 -7.90
C ASP A 39 -2.14 -30.08 -6.71
N ARG A 40 -2.09 -28.75 -6.76
CA ARG A 40 -2.70 -27.89 -5.76
C ARG A 40 -3.62 -26.89 -6.45
N PRO A 41 -4.82 -27.32 -6.86
CA PRO A 41 -5.82 -26.41 -7.42
C PRO A 41 -6.21 -25.35 -6.39
N GLU A 42 -6.57 -24.15 -6.85
CA GLU A 42 -7.19 -23.17 -5.98
C GLU A 42 -8.42 -23.76 -5.27
N PRO A 43 -8.67 -23.44 -3.98
CA PRO A 43 -9.71 -24.10 -3.17
C PRO A 43 -11.13 -24.01 -3.73
N ASP A 44 -11.42 -23.01 -4.56
CA ASP A 44 -12.73 -22.78 -5.19
C ASP A 44 -12.81 -23.27 -6.65
N GLN A 45 -11.76 -23.91 -7.19
CA GLN A 45 -11.69 -24.27 -8.62
C GLN A 45 -12.84 -25.16 -9.08
N LEU A 46 -13.20 -26.20 -8.30
CA LEU A 46 -14.33 -27.07 -8.63
C LEU A 46 -15.66 -26.31 -8.67
N LYS A 47 -15.85 -25.37 -7.75
CA LYS A 47 -17.05 -24.51 -7.72
C LYS A 47 -17.10 -23.58 -8.93
N LYS A 48 -15.97 -22.95 -9.28
CA LYS A 48 -15.85 -22.11 -10.48
C LYS A 48 -16.15 -22.90 -11.75
N ALA A 49 -15.60 -24.12 -11.88
CA ALA A 49 -15.85 -25.00 -13.02
C ALA A 49 -17.34 -25.38 -13.13
N ALA A 50 -17.96 -25.79 -12.03
CA ALA A 50 -19.39 -26.13 -12.01
C ALA A 50 -20.27 -24.94 -12.43
N LEU A 51 -20.04 -23.75 -11.86
CA LEU A 51 -20.76 -22.53 -12.22
C LEU A 51 -20.55 -22.14 -13.70
N ALA A 52 -19.31 -22.27 -14.20
CA ALA A 52 -19.00 -21.98 -15.59
C ALA A 52 -19.70 -22.95 -16.55
N PHE A 53 -19.83 -24.24 -16.20
CA PHE A 53 -20.62 -25.19 -17.00
C PHE A 53 -22.13 -24.93 -16.93
N MET A 54 -22.67 -24.47 -15.79
CA MET A 54 -24.08 -24.10 -15.68
C MET A 54 -24.45 -22.93 -16.58
N GLY A 55 -23.57 -21.94 -16.72
CA GLY A 55 -23.77 -20.77 -17.58
C GLY A 55 -23.33 -20.95 -19.03
N ALA A 56 -22.71 -22.08 -19.38
CA ALA A 56 -22.20 -22.36 -20.72
C ALA A 56 -23.20 -23.16 -21.57
N ASP A 57 -23.17 -22.92 -22.88
CA ASP A 57 -23.93 -23.72 -23.83
C ASP A 57 -23.50 -25.21 -23.80
N GLY A 58 -24.35 -26.08 -24.35
CA GLY A 58 -24.10 -27.53 -24.41
C GLY A 58 -22.92 -27.93 -25.29
N ARG A 59 -22.34 -27.02 -26.10
CA ARG A 59 -21.15 -27.30 -26.92
C ARG A 59 -19.84 -27.05 -26.17
N VAL A 60 -19.86 -26.35 -25.03
CA VAL A 60 -18.69 -26.25 -24.15
C VAL A 60 -18.50 -27.58 -23.43
N ALA A 61 -17.49 -28.32 -23.89
CA ALA A 61 -17.20 -29.68 -23.44
C ALA A 61 -16.06 -29.74 -22.43
N CYS A 62 -15.17 -28.75 -22.44
CA CYS A 62 -14.01 -28.68 -21.55
C CYS A 62 -13.77 -27.25 -21.02
N LEU A 63 -13.40 -27.15 -19.74
CA LEU A 63 -12.84 -25.96 -19.12
C LEU A 63 -11.39 -26.28 -18.68
N GLN A 64 -10.43 -25.60 -19.28
CA GLN A 64 -9.01 -25.70 -18.90
C GLN A 64 -8.70 -24.69 -17.81
N ALA A 65 -8.34 -25.14 -16.60
CA ALA A 65 -7.76 -24.24 -15.61
C ALA A 65 -6.33 -23.82 -16.00
N LYS A 66 -5.88 -22.67 -15.52
CA LYS A 66 -4.52 -22.17 -15.72
C LYS A 66 -3.55 -22.97 -14.86
N LEU A 67 -2.34 -23.20 -15.34
CA LEU A 67 -1.31 -23.90 -14.57
C LEU A 67 -0.12 -22.98 -14.26
N ASN A 68 0.50 -23.16 -13.10
CA ASN A 68 1.74 -22.46 -12.72
C ASN A 68 2.50 -23.25 -11.64
N CYS A 69 3.72 -22.82 -11.31
CA CYS A 69 4.64 -23.64 -10.50
C CYS A 69 4.79 -23.10 -9.07
N PHE A 70 4.57 -23.95 -8.07
CA PHE A 70 4.75 -23.53 -6.67
C PHE A 70 6.23 -23.41 -6.26
N ASN A 71 7.12 -24.17 -6.92
CA ASN A 71 8.54 -24.25 -6.59
C ASN A 71 9.45 -23.37 -7.47
N ARG A 72 8.92 -22.25 -7.99
CA ARG A 72 9.60 -21.36 -8.95
C ARG A 72 10.97 -20.84 -8.51
N GLY A 73 11.25 -20.79 -7.21
CA GLY A 73 12.50 -20.24 -6.66
C GLY A 73 13.66 -21.24 -6.51
N GLN A 74 13.47 -22.52 -6.86
CA GLN A 74 14.42 -23.57 -6.49
C GLN A 74 15.64 -23.72 -7.41
N SER A 75 15.51 -23.39 -8.68
CA SER A 75 16.61 -23.41 -9.65
C SER A 75 16.33 -22.50 -10.85
N LEU A 76 17.37 -22.17 -11.63
CA LEU A 76 17.20 -21.43 -12.88
C LEU A 76 16.20 -22.11 -13.83
N VAL A 77 16.20 -23.45 -13.88
CA VAL A 77 15.25 -24.23 -14.68
C VAL A 77 13.81 -24.00 -14.20
N THR A 78 13.56 -24.05 -12.90
CA THR A 78 12.21 -23.80 -12.34
C THR A 78 11.74 -22.36 -12.60
N ARG A 79 12.65 -21.38 -12.58
CA ARG A 79 12.35 -19.97 -12.88
C ARG A 79 11.96 -19.79 -14.35
N CYS A 80 12.75 -20.31 -15.29
CA CYS A 80 12.43 -20.28 -16.72
C CYS A 80 11.15 -21.06 -17.05
N PHE A 81 10.95 -22.22 -16.41
CA PHE A 81 9.73 -23.02 -16.57
C PHE A 81 8.48 -22.26 -16.11
N THR A 82 8.57 -21.54 -14.99
CA THR A 82 7.50 -20.67 -14.47
C THR A 82 7.18 -19.52 -15.42
N LEU A 83 8.21 -18.91 -16.04
CA LEU A 83 8.03 -17.87 -17.06
C LEU A 83 7.25 -18.41 -18.27
N GLU A 84 7.60 -19.59 -18.78
CA GLU A 84 6.89 -20.22 -19.90
C GLU A 84 5.46 -20.58 -19.55
N TYR A 85 5.21 -21.14 -18.37
CA TYR A 85 3.86 -21.46 -17.90
C TYR A 85 2.99 -20.23 -17.78
N SER A 86 3.54 -19.14 -17.22
CA SER A 86 2.83 -17.87 -17.12
C SER A 86 2.47 -17.35 -18.51
N ALA A 87 3.40 -17.36 -19.47
CA ALA A 87 3.10 -16.95 -20.85
C ALA A 87 2.05 -17.86 -21.51
N TRP A 88 2.17 -19.18 -21.36
CA TRP A 88 1.27 -20.17 -21.95
C TRP A 88 -0.15 -20.07 -21.42
N PHE A 89 -0.33 -20.16 -20.10
CA PHE A 89 -1.67 -20.23 -19.50
C PHE A 89 -2.34 -18.86 -19.32
N ASP A 90 -1.58 -17.76 -19.18
CA ASP A 90 -2.16 -16.43 -18.99
C ASP A 90 -2.29 -15.59 -20.25
N LEU A 91 -1.48 -15.86 -21.29
CA LEU A 91 -1.49 -15.08 -22.52
C LEU A 91 -1.84 -15.93 -23.75
N TYR A 92 -1.10 -17.00 -24.03
CA TYR A 92 -1.28 -17.77 -25.27
C TYR A 92 -2.62 -18.50 -25.31
N LEU A 93 -2.97 -19.31 -24.31
CA LEU A 93 -4.23 -20.06 -24.32
C LEU A 93 -5.48 -19.14 -24.29
N PRO A 94 -5.55 -18.07 -23.48
CA PRO A 94 -6.62 -17.09 -23.58
C PRO A 94 -6.69 -16.40 -24.95
N GLY A 95 -5.54 -16.10 -25.56
CA GLY A 95 -5.47 -15.54 -26.92
C GLY A 95 -6.03 -16.50 -27.97
N LEU A 96 -5.65 -17.79 -27.91
CA LEU A 96 -6.19 -18.84 -28.77
C LEU A 96 -7.70 -19.02 -28.59
N HIS A 97 -8.18 -19.00 -27.35
CA HIS A 97 -9.62 -19.00 -27.05
C HIS A 97 -10.33 -17.81 -27.68
N ALA A 98 -9.79 -16.58 -27.54
CA ALA A 98 -10.41 -15.37 -28.06
C ALA A 98 -10.54 -15.35 -29.60
N ILE A 99 -9.62 -15.98 -30.33
CA ILE A 99 -9.69 -16.09 -31.80
C ILE A 99 -10.39 -17.37 -32.29
N GLY A 100 -10.97 -18.15 -31.37
CA GLY A 100 -11.68 -19.38 -31.67
C GLY A 100 -10.78 -20.49 -32.24
N ALA A 101 -9.50 -20.54 -31.86
CA ALA A 101 -8.56 -21.56 -32.26
C ALA A 101 -8.85 -22.91 -31.57
N PRO A 102 -8.43 -24.05 -32.15
CA PRO A 102 -8.31 -25.30 -31.41
C PRO A 102 -7.33 -25.12 -30.24
N ILE A 103 -7.76 -25.51 -29.03
CA ILE A 103 -6.96 -25.36 -27.82
C ILE A 103 -6.25 -26.69 -27.54
N PRO A 104 -4.90 -26.75 -27.62
CA PRO A 104 -4.16 -27.87 -27.08
C PRO A 104 -4.30 -27.84 -25.56
N LEU A 105 -5.00 -28.82 -24.97
CA LEU A 105 -5.19 -28.88 -23.52
C LEU A 105 -3.84 -29.10 -22.83
N GLY A 106 -3.70 -28.57 -21.63
CA GLY A 106 -2.59 -28.86 -20.71
C GLY A 106 -2.99 -29.95 -19.72
N GLY A 107 -2.06 -30.84 -19.41
CA GLY A 107 -2.33 -32.20 -18.92
C GLY A 107 -3.10 -32.41 -17.63
N THR A 108 -3.38 -31.37 -16.86
CA THR A 108 -4.16 -31.47 -15.63
C THR A 108 -5.17 -30.33 -15.50
N SER A 109 -6.11 -30.47 -14.56
CA SER A 109 -7.15 -29.50 -14.24
C SER A 109 -8.03 -29.16 -15.45
N ASN A 110 -8.24 -30.17 -16.29
CA ASN A 110 -9.25 -30.16 -17.33
C ASN A 110 -10.56 -30.63 -16.73
N HIS A 111 -11.56 -29.75 -16.68
CA HIS A 111 -12.91 -30.09 -16.24
C HIS A 111 -13.76 -30.38 -17.47
N PHE A 112 -14.48 -31.48 -17.48
CA PHE A 112 -15.26 -31.96 -18.63
C PHE A 112 -16.71 -32.22 -18.27
N ARG A 113 -17.59 -32.09 -19.26
CA ARG A 113 -18.88 -32.81 -19.22
C ARG A 113 -18.61 -34.29 -19.45
N THR A 114 -18.91 -35.13 -18.46
CA THR A 114 -18.55 -36.55 -18.46
C THR A 114 -19.12 -37.29 -19.65
N ALA A 115 -20.35 -36.98 -20.05
CA ALA A 115 -21.00 -37.59 -21.21
C ALA A 115 -20.25 -37.32 -22.53
N LEU A 116 -19.82 -36.07 -22.76
CA LEU A 116 -19.10 -35.69 -23.98
C LEU A 116 -17.68 -36.29 -24.01
N LEU A 117 -17.01 -36.35 -22.85
CA LEU A 117 -15.70 -37.00 -22.75
C LEU A 117 -15.79 -38.51 -23.08
N LYS A 118 -16.80 -39.20 -22.55
CA LYS A 118 -17.07 -40.61 -22.88
C LYS A 118 -17.42 -40.81 -24.35
N GLN A 119 -18.24 -39.91 -24.94
CA GLN A 119 -18.59 -39.95 -26.36
C GLN A 119 -17.36 -39.80 -27.27
N LEU A 120 -16.36 -39.03 -26.85
CA LEU A 120 -15.10 -38.86 -27.59
C LEU A 120 -14.10 -40.01 -27.39
N GLY A 121 -14.44 -41.03 -26.59
CA GLY A 121 -13.57 -42.17 -26.29
C GLY A 121 -12.51 -41.91 -25.23
N GLY A 122 -12.66 -40.86 -24.41
CA GLY A 122 -11.71 -40.51 -23.35
C GLY A 122 -10.35 -40.06 -23.89
N TRP A 123 -9.28 -40.46 -23.21
CA TRP A 123 -7.90 -40.12 -23.57
C TRP A 123 -7.27 -41.21 -24.43
N ASP A 124 -6.51 -40.84 -25.46
CA ASP A 124 -5.78 -41.84 -26.26
C ASP A 124 -4.62 -42.43 -25.46
N ALA A 125 -4.71 -43.73 -25.13
CA ALA A 125 -3.72 -44.45 -24.34
C ALA A 125 -2.33 -44.49 -25.00
N TRP A 126 -2.25 -44.36 -26.32
CA TRP A 126 -1.02 -44.45 -27.11
C TRP A 126 -0.38 -43.09 -27.40
N ASN A 127 -1.07 -41.98 -27.13
CA ASN A 127 -0.49 -40.65 -27.30
C ASN A 127 0.20 -40.20 -26.00
N VAL A 128 1.45 -39.75 -26.09
CA VAL A 128 2.20 -39.29 -24.89
C VAL A 128 1.89 -37.85 -24.48
N THR A 129 1.04 -37.16 -25.23
CA THR A 129 0.34 -35.90 -24.87
C THR A 129 -1.14 -36.06 -25.19
N GLU A 130 -1.80 -36.88 -24.39
CA GLU A 130 -3.21 -37.22 -24.51
C GLU A 130 -4.15 -36.02 -24.42
N ASP A 131 -3.70 -34.99 -23.74
CA ASP A 131 -4.36 -33.71 -23.49
C ASP A 131 -4.44 -32.88 -24.77
N CYS A 132 -3.31 -32.69 -25.46
CA CYS A 132 -3.22 -31.99 -26.73
C CYS A 132 -4.10 -32.67 -27.78
N ASP A 133 -4.04 -34.01 -27.89
CA ASP A 133 -4.89 -34.79 -28.79
C ASP A 133 -6.38 -34.63 -28.47
N LEU A 134 -6.77 -34.75 -27.20
CA LEU A 134 -8.16 -34.59 -26.79
C LEU A 134 -8.68 -33.18 -27.12
N GLY A 135 -7.86 -32.15 -26.91
CA GLY A 135 -8.16 -30.77 -27.31
C GLY A 135 -8.48 -30.63 -28.80
N LEU A 136 -7.71 -31.30 -29.66
CA LEU A 136 -7.98 -31.30 -31.10
C LEU A 136 -9.21 -32.14 -31.47
N ARG A 137 -9.43 -33.29 -30.84
CA ARG A 137 -10.64 -34.10 -31.06
C ARG A 137 -11.91 -33.33 -30.69
N LEU A 138 -11.90 -32.59 -29.58
CA LEU A 138 -12.98 -31.69 -29.18
C LEU A 138 -13.27 -30.65 -30.29
N ALA A 139 -12.24 -29.96 -30.77
CA ALA A 139 -12.39 -28.94 -31.80
C ALA A 139 -12.94 -29.51 -33.12
N ARG A 140 -12.46 -30.70 -33.53
CA ARG A 140 -12.91 -31.39 -34.76
C ARG A 140 -14.33 -31.94 -34.65
N ALA A 141 -14.79 -32.27 -33.44
CA ALA A 141 -16.18 -32.60 -33.16
C ALA A 141 -17.10 -31.37 -33.10
N GLY A 142 -16.57 -30.15 -33.33
CA GLY A 142 -17.32 -28.91 -33.24
C GLY A 142 -17.63 -28.45 -31.81
N LEU A 143 -16.97 -29.06 -30.82
CA LEU A 143 -17.09 -28.71 -29.40
C LEU A 143 -16.12 -27.58 -29.03
N HIS A 144 -16.37 -26.94 -27.90
CA HIS A 144 -15.62 -25.79 -27.43
C HIS A 144 -14.90 -26.07 -26.11
N THR A 145 -13.67 -25.57 -26.04
CA THR A 145 -12.89 -25.48 -24.81
C THR A 145 -12.83 -24.00 -24.41
N ARG A 146 -13.04 -23.71 -23.12
CA ARG A 146 -12.82 -22.38 -22.56
C ARG A 146 -11.75 -22.41 -21.48
N ILE A 147 -11.09 -21.28 -21.26
CA ILE A 147 -10.12 -21.13 -20.18
C ILE A 147 -10.85 -20.70 -18.90
N LEU A 148 -10.68 -21.47 -17.83
CA LEU A 148 -11.20 -21.19 -16.51
C LEU A 148 -10.22 -20.29 -15.76
N ASP A 149 -10.72 -19.18 -15.20
CA ASP A 149 -9.90 -18.27 -14.40
C ASP A 149 -9.69 -18.82 -12.97
N SER A 150 -8.90 -19.89 -12.90
CA SER A 150 -8.43 -20.51 -11.68
C SER A 150 -7.09 -21.16 -11.95
N THR A 151 -6.17 -21.08 -10.99
CA THR A 151 -4.84 -21.67 -11.13
C THR A 151 -4.73 -23.00 -10.39
N THR A 152 -4.10 -23.98 -11.02
CA THR A 152 -3.54 -25.17 -10.36
C THR A 152 -2.05 -25.04 -10.27
N TRP A 153 -1.53 -25.30 -9.08
CA TRP A 153 -0.11 -25.22 -8.80
C TRP A 153 0.54 -26.59 -8.82
N GLU A 154 1.55 -26.74 -9.67
CA GLU A 154 2.27 -27.99 -9.90
C GLU A 154 3.77 -27.85 -9.59
N GLU A 155 4.46 -28.99 -9.49
CA GLU A 155 5.90 -29.04 -9.22
C GLU A 155 6.69 -28.99 -10.53
N ALA A 156 7.46 -27.92 -10.74
CA ALA A 156 8.41 -27.86 -11.86
C ALA A 156 9.63 -28.76 -11.60
N PRO A 157 10.20 -29.42 -12.62
CA PRO A 157 11.41 -30.20 -12.46
C PRO A 157 12.60 -29.32 -12.03
N VAL A 158 13.24 -29.69 -10.92
CA VAL A 158 14.41 -28.95 -10.39
C VAL A 158 15.69 -29.30 -11.14
N LYS A 159 15.87 -30.59 -11.46
CA LYS A 159 17.10 -31.13 -12.09
C LYS A 159 17.02 -31.00 -13.62
N PRO A 160 18.04 -30.42 -14.30
CA PRO A 160 18.03 -30.24 -15.76
C PRO A 160 17.75 -31.51 -16.57
N MET A 161 18.29 -32.66 -16.16
CA MET A 161 18.05 -33.92 -16.87
C MET A 161 16.63 -34.46 -16.69
N VAL A 162 15.97 -34.19 -15.56
CA VAL A 162 14.56 -34.54 -15.35
C VAL A 162 13.67 -33.63 -16.20
N TRP A 163 13.98 -32.34 -16.21
CA TRP A 163 13.34 -31.35 -17.08
C TRP A 163 13.46 -31.73 -18.57
N LEU A 164 14.65 -32.11 -19.04
CA LEU A 164 14.89 -32.49 -20.44
C LEU A 164 14.05 -33.70 -20.84
N LYS A 165 13.94 -34.73 -19.97
CA LYS A 165 13.06 -35.88 -20.19
C LYS A 165 11.59 -35.46 -20.33
N GLN A 166 11.13 -34.53 -19.48
CA GLN A 166 9.77 -34.00 -19.55
C GLN A 166 9.52 -33.27 -20.87
N ARG A 167 10.43 -32.40 -21.30
CA ARG A 167 10.33 -31.64 -22.56
C ARG A 167 10.39 -32.53 -23.79
N SER A 168 11.25 -33.55 -23.80
CA SER A 168 11.27 -34.54 -24.88
C SER A 168 9.94 -35.27 -25.02
N ARG A 169 9.30 -35.65 -23.90
CA ARG A 169 7.99 -36.32 -23.93
C ARG A 169 6.92 -35.41 -24.52
N TRP A 170 6.84 -34.15 -24.08
CA TRP A 170 5.85 -33.21 -24.59
C TRP A 170 5.99 -32.95 -26.09
N MET A 171 7.21 -32.68 -26.56
CA MET A 171 7.45 -32.39 -27.98
C MET A 171 7.23 -33.62 -28.86
N LYS A 172 7.58 -34.82 -28.37
CA LYS A 172 7.22 -36.08 -29.01
C LYS A 172 5.71 -36.23 -29.17
N GLY A 173 4.94 -35.97 -28.11
CA GLY A 173 3.49 -36.06 -28.16
C GLY A 173 2.85 -35.02 -29.07
N TYR A 174 3.35 -33.79 -29.09
CA TYR A 174 2.89 -32.75 -30.03
C TYR A 174 3.14 -33.19 -31.48
N TRP A 175 4.29 -33.79 -31.78
CA TRP A 175 4.58 -34.35 -33.09
C TRP A 175 3.65 -35.52 -33.45
N GLN A 176 3.42 -36.46 -32.52
CA GLN A 176 2.47 -37.56 -32.70
C GLN A 176 1.05 -37.07 -32.96
N THR A 177 0.61 -36.08 -32.18
CA THR A 177 -0.71 -35.45 -32.31
C THR A 177 -0.83 -34.73 -33.64
N HIS A 178 0.19 -33.98 -34.05
CA HIS A 178 0.23 -33.34 -35.36
C HIS A 178 0.06 -34.38 -36.49
N ILE A 179 0.85 -35.45 -36.48
CA ILE A 179 0.73 -36.53 -37.47
C ILE A 179 -0.68 -37.12 -37.45
N ALA A 180 -1.18 -37.54 -36.28
CA ALA A 180 -2.49 -38.17 -36.14
C ALA A 180 -3.62 -37.34 -36.77
N HIS A 181 -3.63 -36.03 -36.51
CA HIS A 181 -4.68 -35.12 -36.99
C HIS A 181 -4.49 -34.66 -38.45
N THR A 182 -3.28 -34.77 -38.99
CA THR A 182 -2.97 -34.40 -40.39
C THR A 182 -3.02 -35.57 -41.38
N ARG A 183 -3.20 -36.81 -40.91
CA ARG A 183 -3.35 -38.02 -41.77
C ARG A 183 -4.47 -37.90 -42.80
N GLN A 184 -5.52 -37.13 -42.51
CA GLN A 184 -6.64 -36.87 -43.42
C GLN A 184 -6.85 -35.35 -43.57
N PRO A 185 -6.01 -34.66 -44.36
CA PRO A 185 -5.93 -33.21 -44.36
C PRO A 185 -7.21 -32.55 -44.92
N LEU A 186 -7.83 -33.13 -45.95
CA LEU A 186 -9.10 -32.65 -46.50
C LEU A 186 -10.25 -32.77 -45.49
N ARG A 187 -10.28 -33.86 -44.72
CA ARG A 187 -11.29 -34.07 -43.69
C ARG A 187 -11.09 -33.09 -42.53
N MET A 188 -9.85 -32.89 -42.09
CA MET A 188 -9.49 -31.88 -41.10
C MET A 188 -9.93 -30.49 -41.54
N LEU A 189 -9.64 -30.12 -42.79
CA LEU A 189 -10.03 -28.83 -43.36
C LEU A 189 -11.55 -28.65 -43.38
N LYS A 190 -12.31 -29.71 -43.68
CA LYS A 190 -13.77 -29.70 -43.64
C LYS A 190 -14.33 -29.56 -42.22
N GLU A 191 -13.72 -30.24 -41.24
CA GLU A 191 -14.18 -30.25 -39.83
C GLU A 191 -13.84 -28.95 -39.10
N LEU A 192 -12.65 -28.39 -39.33
CA LEU A 192 -12.16 -27.19 -38.64
C LEU A 192 -12.36 -25.90 -39.44
N GLY A 193 -12.41 -25.97 -40.77
CA GLY A 193 -12.30 -24.81 -41.65
C GLY A 193 -10.85 -24.34 -41.82
N ALA A 194 -10.60 -23.51 -42.84
CA ALA A 194 -9.25 -23.07 -43.21
C ALA A 194 -8.52 -22.33 -42.09
N TRP A 195 -9.22 -21.42 -41.41
CA TRP A 195 -8.63 -20.60 -40.34
C TRP A 195 -8.16 -21.45 -39.13
N ARG A 196 -9.04 -22.28 -38.58
CA ARG A 196 -8.69 -23.14 -37.43
C ARG A 196 -7.68 -24.22 -37.81
N THR A 197 -7.71 -24.69 -39.05
CA THR A 197 -6.69 -25.60 -39.59
C THR A 197 -5.32 -24.93 -39.59
N ALA A 198 -5.20 -23.70 -40.12
CA ALA A 198 -3.95 -22.97 -40.12
C ALA A 198 -3.42 -22.74 -38.69
N LEU A 199 -4.29 -22.34 -37.77
CA LEU A 199 -3.92 -22.16 -36.36
C LEU A 199 -3.44 -23.47 -35.72
N MET A 200 -4.16 -24.58 -35.92
CA MET A 200 -3.74 -25.90 -35.44
C MET A 200 -2.37 -26.31 -35.98
N LEU A 201 -2.14 -26.10 -37.28
CA LEU A 201 -0.86 -26.42 -37.91
C LEU A 201 0.27 -25.60 -37.30
N LEU A 202 0.06 -24.30 -37.05
CA LEU A 202 1.06 -23.41 -36.46
C LEU A 202 1.32 -23.72 -34.97
N THR A 203 0.29 -23.94 -34.17
CA THR A 203 0.42 -24.10 -32.71
C THR A 203 0.83 -25.49 -32.26
N VAL A 204 0.62 -26.52 -33.09
CA VAL A 204 0.98 -27.90 -32.76
C VAL A 204 2.21 -28.36 -33.57
N GLY A 205 2.10 -28.39 -34.90
CA GLY A 205 3.19 -28.85 -35.76
C GLY A 205 4.29 -27.80 -35.94
N GLY A 206 3.89 -26.56 -36.22
CA GLY A 206 4.78 -25.43 -36.46
C GLY A 206 5.69 -25.13 -35.27
N GLN A 207 5.19 -25.32 -34.05
CA GLN A 207 5.99 -25.23 -32.83
C GLN A 207 7.14 -26.25 -32.82
N VAL A 208 6.86 -27.53 -33.11
CA VAL A 208 7.88 -28.59 -33.15
C VAL A 208 8.89 -28.30 -34.25
N VAL A 209 8.43 -27.96 -35.46
CA VAL A 209 9.30 -27.63 -36.60
C VAL A 209 10.18 -26.43 -36.27
N SER A 210 9.62 -25.37 -35.68
CA SER A 210 10.37 -24.18 -35.29
C SER A 210 11.46 -24.50 -34.27
N LEU A 211 11.18 -25.33 -33.26
CA LEU A 211 12.17 -25.75 -32.27
C LEU A 211 13.26 -26.67 -32.85
N LEU A 212 12.97 -27.46 -33.88
CA LEU A 212 13.99 -28.23 -34.60
C LEU A 212 14.91 -27.33 -35.44
N LEU A 213 14.34 -26.29 -36.06
CA LEU A 213 15.08 -25.36 -36.93
C LEU A 213 15.83 -24.27 -36.16
N THR A 214 15.41 -23.91 -34.94
CA THR A 214 16.01 -22.82 -34.15
C THR A 214 17.52 -22.99 -33.92
N PRO A 215 18.05 -24.17 -33.52
CA PRO A 215 19.49 -24.37 -33.40
C PRO A 215 20.24 -24.21 -34.72
N LEU A 216 19.64 -24.64 -35.83
CA LEU A 216 20.23 -24.50 -37.17
C LEU A 216 20.27 -23.02 -37.59
N ALA A 217 19.23 -22.26 -37.28
CA ALA A 217 19.17 -20.83 -37.52
C ALA A 217 20.25 -20.08 -36.73
N TRP A 218 20.38 -20.34 -35.43
CA TRP A 218 21.45 -19.75 -34.61
C TRP A 218 22.85 -20.19 -35.05
N ALA A 219 23.04 -21.47 -35.40
CA ALA A 219 24.30 -21.95 -35.96
C ALA A 219 24.64 -21.21 -37.26
N SER A 220 23.67 -21.02 -38.17
CA SER A 220 23.92 -20.28 -39.41
C SER A 220 24.38 -18.84 -39.17
N VAL A 221 23.83 -18.15 -38.15
CA VAL A 221 24.26 -16.80 -37.75
C VAL A 221 25.69 -16.80 -37.20
N VAL A 222 26.00 -17.71 -36.27
CA VAL A 222 27.33 -17.82 -35.65
C VAL A 222 28.40 -18.17 -36.69
N LEU A 223 28.14 -19.19 -37.50
CA LEU A 223 29.05 -19.67 -38.54
C LEU A 223 29.31 -18.58 -39.59
N SER A 224 28.30 -17.77 -39.91
CA SER A 224 28.48 -16.64 -40.85
C SER A 224 29.40 -15.55 -40.30
N GLY A 225 29.55 -15.42 -38.98
CA GLY A 225 30.41 -14.42 -38.33
C GLY A 225 31.87 -14.87 -38.09
N MET A 226 32.25 -16.10 -38.47
CA MET A 226 33.61 -16.63 -38.27
C MET A 226 34.50 -16.32 -39.49
N ASP A 227 35.73 -15.85 -39.25
CA ASP A 227 36.71 -15.54 -40.29
C ASP A 227 36.95 -16.76 -41.20
N GLY A 228 36.60 -16.63 -42.49
CA GLY A 228 36.77 -17.68 -43.50
C GLY A 228 35.49 -18.06 -44.26
N TRP A 229 34.30 -17.76 -43.74
CA TRP A 229 33.03 -17.89 -44.48
C TRP A 229 32.61 -16.54 -45.06
N GLN A 230 32.85 -16.31 -46.36
CA GLN A 230 32.47 -15.07 -47.07
C GLN A 230 30.96 -14.92 -47.32
N LEU A 231 30.15 -15.06 -46.26
CA LEU A 231 28.69 -14.86 -46.26
C LEU A 231 28.28 -13.42 -45.90
N PHE A 232 29.24 -12.54 -45.57
CA PHE A 232 29.04 -11.10 -45.36
C PHE A 232 29.63 -10.24 -46.51
N ASP A 233 29.59 -10.74 -47.74
CA ASP A 233 29.73 -9.87 -48.91
C ASP A 233 28.39 -9.15 -49.11
N ALA A 234 28.32 -7.88 -48.72
CA ALA A 234 27.11 -7.05 -48.81
C ALA A 234 26.57 -6.92 -50.25
N HIS A 235 27.35 -7.32 -51.26
CA HIS A 235 26.95 -7.31 -52.67
C HIS A 235 26.24 -8.60 -53.12
N ARG A 236 26.15 -9.64 -52.29
CA ARG A 236 25.44 -10.89 -52.61
C ARG A 236 24.03 -10.91 -52.01
N PRO A 237 22.97 -11.19 -52.80
CA PRO A 237 21.59 -11.28 -52.28
C PRO A 237 21.42 -12.27 -51.11
N ALA A 238 22.19 -13.36 -51.10
CA ALA A 238 22.17 -14.36 -50.02
C ALA A 238 22.62 -13.78 -48.66
N THR A 239 23.62 -12.89 -48.67
CA THR A 239 24.11 -12.17 -47.47
C THR A 239 23.01 -11.29 -46.88
N VAL A 240 22.31 -10.53 -47.74
CA VAL A 240 21.23 -9.63 -47.31
C VAL A 240 20.08 -10.44 -46.71
N LEU A 241 19.70 -11.56 -47.33
CA LEU A 241 18.69 -12.46 -46.79
C LEU A 241 19.09 -13.07 -45.44
N LEU A 242 20.36 -13.43 -45.26
CA LEU A 242 20.89 -13.94 -44.00
C LEU A 242 20.85 -12.87 -42.89
N ILE A 243 21.27 -11.63 -43.19
CA ILE A 243 21.22 -10.50 -42.24
C ILE A 243 19.77 -10.20 -41.84
N VAL A 244 18.86 -10.11 -42.81
CA VAL A 244 17.44 -9.89 -42.55
C VAL A 244 16.86 -11.03 -41.70
N GLY A 245 17.23 -12.27 -42.01
CA GLY A 245 16.85 -13.45 -41.22
C GLY A 245 17.38 -13.41 -39.79
N ALA A 246 18.65 -13.01 -39.59
CA ALA A 246 19.27 -12.88 -38.28
C ALA A 246 18.60 -11.78 -37.43
N VAL A 247 18.32 -10.62 -38.04
CA VAL A 247 17.60 -9.52 -37.39
C VAL A 247 16.18 -9.94 -37.04
N ALA A 248 15.46 -10.59 -37.96
CA ALA A 248 14.12 -11.11 -37.70
C ALA A 248 14.12 -12.15 -36.56
N LEU A 249 15.10 -13.04 -36.53
CA LEU A 249 15.29 -14.02 -35.45
C LEU A 249 15.53 -13.33 -34.11
N ALA A 250 16.41 -12.33 -34.07
CA ALA A 250 16.73 -11.58 -32.85
C ALA A 250 15.51 -10.79 -32.34
N LEU A 251 14.80 -10.07 -33.21
CA LEU A 251 13.60 -9.32 -32.87
C LEU A 251 12.46 -10.22 -32.41
N ALA A 252 12.26 -11.37 -33.07
CA ALA A 252 11.27 -12.35 -32.65
C ALA A 252 11.59 -12.90 -31.25
N ASN A 253 12.83 -13.29 -30.99
CA ASN A 253 13.25 -13.79 -29.67
C ASN A 253 13.10 -12.70 -28.59
N LEU A 254 13.46 -11.45 -28.89
CA LEU A 254 13.24 -10.33 -27.99
C LEU A 254 11.75 -10.14 -27.68
N LEU A 255 10.89 -10.19 -28.69
CA LEU A 255 9.44 -10.11 -28.49
C LEU A 255 8.95 -11.25 -27.58
N PHE A 256 9.42 -12.48 -27.78
CA PHE A 256 9.08 -13.60 -26.90
C PHE A 256 9.56 -13.34 -25.46
N VAL A 257 10.78 -12.83 -25.25
CA VAL A 257 11.29 -12.46 -23.92
C VAL A 257 10.37 -11.43 -23.26
N LEU A 258 9.96 -10.39 -24.01
CA LEU A 258 9.04 -9.36 -23.52
C LEU A 258 7.65 -9.92 -23.16
N ILE A 259 7.10 -10.85 -23.95
CA ILE A 259 5.83 -11.51 -23.66
C ILE A 259 5.92 -12.31 -22.35
N HIS A 260 7.02 -13.03 -22.13
CA HIS A 260 7.23 -13.80 -20.90
C HIS A 260 7.43 -12.88 -19.68
N ALA A 261 8.17 -11.79 -19.85
CA ALA A 261 8.31 -10.75 -18.83
C ALA A 261 6.96 -10.10 -18.47
N LEU A 262 6.13 -9.78 -19.47
CA LEU A 262 4.79 -9.23 -19.27
C LEU A 262 3.87 -10.23 -18.54
N ALA A 263 3.94 -11.52 -18.90
CA ALA A 263 3.20 -12.57 -18.20
C ALA A 263 3.61 -12.67 -16.73
N ALA A 264 4.92 -12.60 -16.45
CA ALA A 264 5.45 -12.58 -15.09
C ALA A 264 4.94 -11.37 -14.31
N LEU A 265 4.97 -10.17 -14.89
CA LEU A 265 4.45 -8.95 -14.28
C LEU A 265 2.94 -9.06 -13.96
N ARG A 266 2.14 -9.62 -14.86
CA ARG A 266 0.70 -9.85 -14.63
C ARG A 266 0.40 -10.76 -13.45
N ARG A 267 1.29 -11.72 -13.18
CA ARG A 267 1.23 -12.62 -12.03
C ARG A 267 1.87 -12.05 -10.76
N GLY A 268 2.53 -10.88 -10.84
CA GLY A 268 3.29 -10.30 -9.74
C GLY A 268 4.66 -10.95 -9.51
N PHE A 269 5.19 -11.69 -10.48
CA PHE A 269 6.50 -12.35 -10.44
C PHE A 269 7.61 -11.44 -10.98
N GLY A 270 7.69 -10.21 -10.48
CA GLY A 270 8.71 -9.24 -10.88
C GLY A 270 10.14 -9.71 -10.59
N ASP A 271 10.31 -10.60 -9.61
CA ASP A 271 11.57 -11.24 -9.29
C ASP A 271 12.13 -12.11 -10.43
N LEU A 272 11.30 -12.54 -11.39
CA LEU A 272 11.71 -13.35 -12.54
C LEU A 272 12.16 -12.51 -13.74
N LEU A 273 12.02 -11.18 -13.72
CA LEU A 273 12.40 -10.32 -14.84
C LEU A 273 13.87 -10.48 -15.27
N PRO A 274 14.86 -10.52 -14.35
CA PRO A 274 16.24 -10.77 -14.75
C PRO A 274 16.41 -12.16 -15.39
N THR A 275 15.61 -13.13 -14.98
CA THR A 275 15.65 -14.49 -15.55
C THR A 275 15.04 -14.57 -16.95
N ALA A 276 14.17 -13.62 -17.35
CA ALA A 276 13.63 -13.57 -18.69
C ALA A 276 14.74 -13.42 -19.75
N LEU A 277 15.85 -12.77 -19.42
CA LEU A 277 17.03 -12.63 -20.30
C LEU A 277 17.72 -13.98 -20.58
N ALA A 278 17.54 -14.99 -19.71
CA ALA A 278 18.09 -16.33 -19.91
C ALA A 278 17.20 -17.23 -20.77
N LEU A 279 16.01 -16.78 -21.17
CA LEU A 279 15.05 -17.58 -21.96
C LEU A 279 15.58 -18.04 -23.33
N PRO A 280 16.33 -17.24 -24.11
CA PRO A 280 16.89 -17.72 -25.37
C PRO A 280 17.79 -18.96 -25.20
N LEU A 281 18.63 -18.98 -24.15
CA LEU A 281 19.44 -20.15 -23.82
C LEU A 281 18.59 -21.33 -23.34
N TYR A 282 17.55 -21.05 -22.57
CA TYR A 282 16.59 -22.06 -22.14
C TYR A 282 15.86 -22.72 -23.33
N TRP A 283 15.45 -21.95 -24.35
CA TRP A 283 14.80 -22.46 -25.55
C TRP A 283 15.73 -23.30 -26.43
N LEU A 284 17.04 -23.05 -26.42
CA LEU A 284 18.01 -23.98 -27.02
C LEU A 284 18.00 -25.34 -26.29
N GLY A 285 17.86 -25.32 -24.95
CA GLY A 285 17.62 -26.53 -24.17
C GLY A 285 16.31 -27.24 -24.53
N VAL A 286 15.22 -26.50 -24.75
CA VAL A 286 13.94 -27.05 -25.24
C VAL A 286 14.12 -27.64 -26.64
N SER A 287 14.93 -27.02 -27.50
CA SER A 287 15.25 -27.52 -28.84
C SER A 287 16.03 -28.85 -28.78
N LEU A 288 16.99 -29.00 -27.86
CA LEU A 288 17.64 -30.28 -27.58
C LEU A 288 16.63 -31.36 -27.15
N GLY A 289 15.70 -30.99 -26.25
CA GLY A 289 14.59 -31.85 -25.85
C GLY A 289 13.71 -32.27 -27.03
N THR A 290 13.44 -31.34 -27.95
CA THR A 290 12.64 -31.52 -29.16
C THR A 290 13.32 -32.49 -30.13
N TRP A 291 14.61 -32.30 -30.44
CA TRP A 291 15.39 -33.21 -31.27
C TRP A 291 15.38 -34.64 -30.70
N ARG A 292 15.62 -34.77 -29.39
CA ARG A 292 15.55 -36.06 -28.70
C ARG A 292 14.17 -36.72 -28.80
N GLY A 293 13.09 -35.96 -28.56
CA GLY A 293 11.71 -36.45 -28.67
C GLY A 293 11.32 -36.83 -30.10
N PHE A 294 11.74 -36.03 -31.08
CA PHE A 294 11.53 -36.30 -32.50
C PHE A 294 12.21 -37.60 -32.93
N LEU A 295 13.50 -37.78 -32.62
CA LEU A 295 14.24 -39.02 -32.92
C LEU A 295 13.65 -40.24 -32.17
N GLN A 296 13.20 -40.06 -30.92
CA GLN A 296 12.48 -41.09 -30.18
C GLN A 296 11.14 -41.47 -30.83
N SER A 297 10.52 -40.61 -31.63
CA SER A 297 9.25 -40.94 -32.30
C SER A 297 9.40 -42.08 -33.30
N PHE A 298 10.62 -42.28 -33.84
CA PHE A 298 10.92 -43.35 -34.80
C PHE A 298 11.36 -44.65 -34.11
N SER A 299 12.07 -44.57 -32.97
CA SER A 299 12.60 -45.75 -32.28
C SER A 299 11.72 -46.24 -31.13
N ASN A 300 11.10 -45.33 -30.38
CA ASN A 300 10.36 -45.59 -29.15
C ASN A 300 9.14 -44.65 -29.02
N PRO A 301 8.18 -44.70 -29.96
CA PRO A 301 7.08 -43.74 -30.05
C PRO A 301 6.27 -43.67 -28.75
N PHE A 302 5.97 -44.81 -28.15
CA PHE A 302 5.07 -44.89 -26.99
C PHE A 302 5.78 -44.88 -25.64
N LEU A 303 7.10 -44.64 -25.62
CA LEU A 303 7.87 -44.58 -24.38
C LEU A 303 7.43 -43.40 -23.51
N TRP A 304 6.91 -43.72 -22.33
CA TRP A 304 6.57 -42.76 -21.28
C TRP A 304 7.74 -42.61 -20.31
N GLU A 305 8.57 -41.59 -20.50
CA GLU A 305 9.61 -41.27 -19.54
C GLU A 305 8.99 -40.67 -18.28
N LYS A 306 8.99 -41.44 -17.18
CA LYS A 306 8.51 -40.98 -15.89
C LYS A 306 9.45 -39.91 -15.32
N THR A 307 8.86 -38.83 -14.86
CA THR A 307 9.52 -37.78 -14.09
C THR A 307 9.25 -38.05 -12.61
N PRO A 308 10.27 -38.15 -11.76
CA PRO A 308 10.05 -38.21 -10.31
C PRO A 308 9.55 -36.85 -9.80
N HIS A 309 8.60 -36.90 -8.88
CA HIS A 309 8.04 -35.75 -8.16
C HIS A 309 8.34 -35.87 -6.65
N GLY A 310 8.23 -34.79 -5.90
CA GLY A 310 8.50 -34.72 -4.46
C GLY A 310 9.89 -34.22 -4.07
N ALA A 311 10.66 -33.64 -5.01
CA ALA A 311 11.99 -33.08 -4.72
C ALA A 311 11.92 -31.73 -4.01
N ALA A 312 10.81 -31.01 -4.15
CA ALA A 312 10.62 -29.66 -3.62
C ALA A 312 10.19 -29.57 -2.15
N GLY A 313 9.83 -30.68 -1.49
CA GLY A 313 9.17 -30.69 -0.18
C GLY A 313 7.75 -30.07 -0.21
N LEU A 314 7.05 -30.06 0.93
CA LEU A 314 5.73 -29.40 1.08
C LEU A 314 5.87 -27.86 1.12
N ALA A 315 6.40 -27.24 0.06
CA ALA A 315 6.52 -25.78 -0.03
C ALA A 315 5.14 -25.13 -0.25
N PRO A 316 4.74 -24.05 0.45
CA PRO A 316 3.40 -23.47 0.33
C PRO A 316 3.07 -22.92 -1.08
N VAL A 317 1.79 -22.97 -1.43
CA VAL A 317 1.26 -22.48 -2.72
C VAL A 317 1.37 -20.96 -2.82
N PRO A 318 1.88 -20.39 -3.93
CA PRO A 318 1.92 -18.93 -4.12
C PRO A 318 0.52 -18.33 -4.25
N ALA A 319 0.29 -17.15 -3.68
CA ALA A 319 -0.95 -16.43 -3.87
C ALA A 319 -1.05 -15.85 -5.30
N VAL A 320 -2.13 -16.14 -6.05
CA VAL A 320 -2.41 -15.52 -7.36
C VAL A 320 -2.97 -14.11 -7.12
N ARG A 321 -2.28 -13.07 -7.59
CA ARG A 321 -2.88 -11.74 -7.76
C ARG A 321 -3.97 -11.83 -8.84
N ARG A 322 -5.25 -11.63 -8.50
CA ARG A 322 -6.31 -11.46 -9.50
C ARG A 322 -6.11 -10.13 -10.21
N ALA A 323 -6.07 -10.15 -11.55
CA ALA A 323 -6.13 -8.93 -12.34
C ALA A 323 -7.50 -8.27 -12.12
N SER A 324 -7.48 -7.07 -11.56
CA SER A 324 -8.64 -6.19 -11.38
C SER A 324 -9.11 -5.66 -12.74
N GLY A 325 -9.95 -6.44 -13.43
CA GLY A 325 -10.83 -5.96 -14.49
C GLY A 325 -12.21 -5.64 -13.92
N PRO A 326 -12.91 -4.61 -14.41
CA PRO A 326 -14.25 -4.28 -13.92
C PRO A 326 -15.21 -5.44 -14.19
N LEU A 327 -15.81 -5.98 -13.13
CA LEU A 327 -16.97 -6.86 -13.21
C LEU A 327 -18.14 -6.00 -13.69
N VAL A 328 -18.56 -6.18 -14.94
CA VAL A 328 -19.84 -5.65 -15.42
C VAL A 328 -20.93 -6.34 -14.59
N ALA A 329 -21.62 -5.57 -13.76
CA ALA A 329 -22.74 -6.02 -12.96
C ALA A 329 -23.86 -6.51 -13.89
N VAL A 330 -24.15 -7.81 -13.87
CA VAL A 330 -25.42 -8.34 -14.38
C VAL A 330 -26.43 -8.16 -13.26
N THR A 331 -27.18 -7.07 -13.32
CA THR A 331 -28.35 -6.87 -12.45
C THR A 331 -29.45 -7.83 -12.87
N SER A 332 -29.83 -8.71 -11.95
CA SER A 332 -31.05 -9.51 -12.02
C SER A 332 -32.25 -8.57 -11.93
N THR A 333 -32.99 -8.42 -13.01
CA THR A 333 -34.38 -7.95 -12.98
C THR A 333 -35.28 -9.11 -13.40
N ALA A 334 -36.09 -9.58 -12.45
CA ALA A 334 -37.19 -10.49 -12.74
C ALA A 334 -38.27 -9.72 -13.52
N GLY A 335 -38.76 -10.33 -14.61
CA GLY A 335 -40.01 -9.93 -15.27
C GLY A 335 -39.88 -8.90 -16.39
N THR A 336 -39.49 -9.36 -17.59
CA THR A 336 -40.09 -9.08 -18.92
C THR A 336 -39.06 -9.39 -20.02
N ARG A 337 -39.45 -10.20 -21.02
CA ARG A 337 -38.60 -10.50 -22.19
C ARG A 337 -38.47 -9.24 -23.06
N PRO A 338 -37.26 -8.73 -23.35
CA PRO A 338 -37.06 -7.77 -24.43
C PRO A 338 -37.01 -8.50 -25.78
N PRO A 339 -37.34 -7.82 -26.90
CA PRO A 339 -37.42 -8.47 -28.21
C PRO A 339 -36.03 -8.83 -28.73
N VAL A 340 -35.96 -9.94 -29.46
CA VAL A 340 -34.76 -10.41 -30.17
C VAL A 340 -34.44 -9.40 -31.29
N VAL A 341 -33.42 -8.58 -31.08
CA VAL A 341 -32.81 -7.78 -32.15
C VAL A 341 -31.71 -8.61 -32.79
N ALA A 342 -31.88 -8.95 -34.06
CA ALA A 342 -30.86 -9.62 -34.87
C ALA A 342 -29.58 -8.76 -34.94
N PRO A 343 -28.37 -9.34 -34.85
CA PRO A 343 -27.15 -8.55 -34.96
C PRO A 343 -26.95 -8.08 -36.41
N THR A 344 -27.11 -6.79 -36.66
CA THR A 344 -26.56 -6.13 -37.84
C THR A 344 -25.03 -6.23 -37.84
N PRO A 345 -24.38 -6.51 -38.97
CA PRO A 345 -22.93 -6.66 -39.06
C PRO A 345 -22.26 -5.30 -38.87
N ARG A 346 -21.72 -5.03 -37.67
CA ARG A 346 -20.77 -3.92 -37.50
C ARG A 346 -19.51 -4.28 -38.28
N ARG A 347 -19.25 -3.56 -39.38
CA ARG A 347 -17.93 -3.48 -40.03
C ARG A 347 -16.90 -3.12 -38.97
N THR A 348 -16.20 -4.11 -38.43
CA THR A 348 -15.12 -3.88 -37.48
C THR A 348 -13.93 -3.29 -38.21
N SER A 349 -13.31 -2.29 -37.57
CA SER A 349 -12.14 -1.51 -38.00
C SER A 349 -10.84 -2.33 -38.14
N THR A 350 -10.93 -3.61 -38.52
CA THR A 350 -9.82 -4.55 -38.60
C THR A 350 -8.80 -4.12 -39.67
N GLY A 351 -9.27 -3.53 -40.78
CA GLY A 351 -8.39 -2.97 -41.81
C GLY A 351 -7.56 -1.78 -41.34
N ARG A 352 -8.08 -0.95 -40.42
CA ARG A 352 -7.36 0.22 -39.89
C ARG A 352 -6.25 -0.19 -38.92
N ARG A 353 -6.47 -1.24 -38.12
CA ARG A 353 -5.49 -1.79 -37.18
C ARG A 353 -4.35 -2.57 -37.87
N ILE A 354 -4.64 -3.21 -39.01
CA ILE A 354 -3.61 -3.84 -39.84
C ILE A 354 -2.75 -2.77 -40.54
N ALA A 355 -3.37 -1.68 -41.01
CA ALA A 355 -2.65 -0.53 -41.57
C ALA A 355 -1.78 0.19 -40.52
N GLU A 356 -2.27 0.33 -39.28
CA GLU A 356 -1.50 0.89 -38.15
C GLU A 356 -0.31 -0.01 -37.76
N ALA A 357 -0.47 -1.33 -37.78
CA ALA A 357 0.63 -2.27 -37.54
C ALA A 357 1.70 -2.23 -38.65
N PHE A 358 1.28 -2.14 -39.92
CA PHE A 358 2.19 -1.92 -41.04
C PHE A 358 2.87 -0.54 -40.99
N ALA A 359 2.15 0.50 -40.55
CA ALA A 359 2.70 1.84 -40.37
C ALA A 359 3.76 1.88 -39.26
N ILE A 360 3.53 1.19 -38.13
CA ILE A 360 4.52 1.06 -37.05
C ILE A 360 5.75 0.28 -37.53
N MET A 361 5.58 -0.76 -38.36
CA MET A 361 6.69 -1.52 -38.92
C MET A 361 7.53 -0.69 -39.92
N LEU A 362 6.86 0.13 -40.75
CA LEU A 362 7.52 1.09 -41.64
C LEU A 362 8.17 2.25 -40.87
N LEU A 363 7.55 2.73 -39.79
CA LEU A 363 8.13 3.75 -38.90
C LEU A 363 9.38 3.23 -38.20
N SER A 364 9.37 1.95 -37.79
CA SER A 364 10.53 1.30 -37.17
C SER A 364 11.68 1.14 -38.17
N ALA A 365 11.39 0.78 -39.42
CA ALA A 365 12.38 0.75 -40.49
C ALA A 365 12.91 2.15 -40.85
N LEU A 366 12.06 3.18 -40.80
CA LEU A 366 12.42 4.57 -41.04
C LEU A 366 13.27 5.15 -39.89
N ILE A 367 12.97 4.81 -38.64
CA ILE A 367 13.73 5.21 -37.43
C ILE A 367 15.14 4.61 -37.48
N VAL A 368 15.28 3.33 -37.86
CA VAL A 368 16.58 2.67 -38.05
C VAL A 368 17.34 3.29 -39.24
N TRP A 369 16.64 3.70 -40.30
CA TRP A 369 17.22 4.40 -41.44
C TRP A 369 17.68 5.85 -41.11
N THR A 370 16.95 6.59 -40.26
CA THR A 370 17.33 7.93 -39.79
C THR A 370 18.42 7.92 -38.72
N ALA A 371 18.41 6.93 -37.83
CA ALA A 371 19.44 6.74 -36.80
C ALA A 371 20.82 6.39 -37.41
N ALA A 372 20.83 5.78 -38.60
CA ALA A 372 22.04 5.52 -39.37
C ALA A 372 22.61 6.76 -40.09
N ARG A 373 21.97 7.95 -40.00
CA ARG A 373 22.30 9.12 -40.85
C ARG A 373 22.30 10.51 -40.19
N THR A 374 22.32 10.66 -38.86
CA THR A 374 22.42 12.01 -38.24
C THR A 374 23.62 12.17 -37.29
N PRO A 375 24.50 13.19 -37.49
CA PRO A 375 25.52 13.59 -36.52
C PRO A 375 24.97 14.59 -35.48
N THR A 376 25.34 14.35 -34.23
CA THR A 376 25.42 15.25 -33.05
C THR A 376 24.80 16.65 -33.13
N TRP A 377 23.67 16.85 -32.44
CA TRP A 377 23.16 18.16 -32.02
C TRP A 377 22.72 18.12 -30.55
N LEU A 378 23.61 18.56 -29.65
CA LEU A 378 23.32 19.03 -28.30
C LEU A 378 24.52 19.89 -27.86
N GLY A 379 24.42 21.18 -28.11
CA GLY A 379 25.48 22.16 -27.88
C GLY A 379 24.94 23.58 -27.86
N ALA A 380 23.86 23.78 -27.11
CA ALA A 380 23.26 25.11 -26.90
C ALA A 380 22.50 25.13 -25.55
N GLU A 381 23.22 24.88 -24.45
CA GLU A 381 22.79 25.37 -23.14
C GLU A 381 23.79 26.44 -22.68
N GLN A 382 23.24 27.59 -22.32
CA GLN A 382 23.94 28.69 -21.67
C GLN A 382 24.70 28.15 -20.45
N GLN A 383 26.03 28.30 -20.44
CA GLN A 383 26.84 28.03 -19.27
C GLN A 383 26.57 29.09 -18.19
N ILE A 384 25.69 28.77 -17.26
CA ILE A 384 25.49 29.49 -16.00
C ILE A 384 26.26 28.71 -14.93
N ARG A 385 27.20 29.34 -14.22
CA ARG A 385 28.11 28.70 -13.25
C ARG A 385 27.96 29.31 -11.85
N TYR A 386 28.06 28.45 -10.83
CA TYR A 386 27.52 28.63 -9.48
C TYR A 386 28.61 29.01 -8.45
N ALA A 387 28.23 29.74 -7.40
CA ALA A 387 28.93 29.73 -6.12
C ALA A 387 27.90 29.42 -5.03
N ALA A 388 27.93 28.21 -4.47
CA ALA A 388 27.02 27.78 -3.42
C ALA A 388 27.77 27.78 -2.08
N ILE A 389 27.28 28.56 -1.11
CA ILE A 389 27.61 28.29 0.29
C ILE A 389 26.83 27.03 0.69
N ARG A 390 27.48 25.86 0.66
CA ARG A 390 26.90 24.61 1.19
C ARG A 390 27.00 24.64 2.72
N MET A 391 25.92 25.05 3.38
CA MET A 391 25.69 24.68 4.78
C MET A 391 24.99 23.32 4.82
N GLU A 392 25.68 22.25 4.39
CA GLU A 392 25.12 20.89 4.41
C GLU A 392 25.15 20.22 5.80
N THR A 393 25.74 20.89 6.79
CA THR A 393 25.73 20.46 8.18
C THR A 393 25.07 21.58 9.00
N PRO A 394 24.08 21.30 9.86
CA PRO A 394 23.69 22.28 10.86
C PRO A 394 24.95 22.65 11.64
N VAL A 395 25.25 23.95 11.74
CA VAL A 395 26.36 24.43 12.56
C VAL A 395 26.01 24.13 14.01
N VAL A 396 26.36 22.92 14.46
CA VAL A 396 26.45 22.51 15.85
C VAL A 396 27.94 22.37 16.15
N ASP A 397 28.65 23.48 16.03
CA ASP A 397 29.74 23.83 16.94
C ASP A 397 30.20 25.28 16.64
N GLY A 398 30.14 26.16 17.64
CA GLY A 398 30.95 27.38 17.69
C GLY A 398 30.51 28.66 16.95
N GLN A 399 29.58 28.67 16.00
CA GLN A 399 29.10 29.92 15.37
C GLN A 399 27.56 29.92 15.25
N ARG A 400 26.94 30.90 15.92
CA ARG A 400 25.50 31.04 16.24
C ARG A 400 24.55 30.35 15.25
N ALA A 401 23.96 29.24 15.70
CA ALA A 401 22.77 28.65 15.10
C ALA A 401 21.65 29.71 15.00
N LEU A 402 20.74 29.53 14.03
CA LEU A 402 19.48 30.27 13.86
C LEU A 402 18.75 30.34 15.22
N ASP A 403 18.97 31.41 15.97
CA ASP A 403 18.44 31.60 17.32
C ASP A 403 16.96 32.03 17.22
N GLN A 404 16.12 31.58 18.16
CA GLN A 404 14.70 31.96 18.20
C GLN A 404 14.50 33.48 18.39
N SER A 405 15.55 34.19 18.81
CA SER A 405 15.60 35.65 18.87
C SER A 405 15.27 36.35 17.55
N TRP A 406 15.25 35.66 16.42
CA TRP A 406 14.87 36.25 15.12
C TRP A 406 13.45 36.83 15.09
N LEU A 407 12.53 36.33 15.92
CA LEU A 407 11.16 36.85 16.01
C LEU A 407 11.08 38.30 16.52
N THR A 408 12.11 38.79 17.21
CA THR A 408 12.14 40.12 17.82
C THR A 408 13.01 41.11 17.05
N HIS A 409 13.70 40.66 15.99
CA HIS A 409 14.61 41.49 15.21
C HIS A 409 14.04 41.75 13.80
N GLY A 410 14.50 42.82 13.16
CA GLY A 410 14.09 43.27 11.83
C GLY A 410 15.02 42.76 10.75
N SER A 411 16.28 42.48 11.08
CA SER A 411 17.26 41.88 10.17
C SER A 411 18.26 40.96 10.87
N VAL A 412 18.82 40.03 10.10
CA VAL A 412 20.02 39.25 10.47
C VAL A 412 21.12 39.60 9.48
N ILE A 413 22.33 39.84 9.95
CA ILE A 413 23.48 40.21 9.14
C ILE A 413 24.52 39.11 9.26
N TYR A 414 24.90 38.55 8.11
CA TYR A 414 26.00 37.60 7.98
C TYR A 414 27.22 38.34 7.41
N THR A 415 28.34 38.30 8.11
CA THR A 415 29.62 38.80 7.59
C THR A 415 30.38 37.62 6.99
N VAL A 416 30.73 37.71 5.72
CA VAL A 416 31.47 36.65 5.00
C VAL A 416 32.81 37.14 4.47
N THR A 417 33.79 36.24 4.42
CA THR A 417 35.07 36.51 3.75
C THR A 417 35.05 35.93 2.35
N VAL A 418 35.33 36.76 1.35
CA VAL A 418 35.55 36.34 -0.05
C VAL A 418 37.06 36.24 -0.27
N PRO A 419 37.62 35.13 -0.80
CA PRO A 419 39.03 35.06 -1.12
C PRO A 419 39.42 36.17 -2.10
N ALA A 420 40.58 36.82 -1.90
CA ALA A 420 41.04 37.92 -2.73
C ALA A 420 41.11 37.51 -4.22
N MET A 421 40.55 38.34 -5.10
CA MET A 421 40.71 38.19 -6.55
C MET A 421 42.20 38.38 -6.89
N PRO A 422 42.81 37.56 -7.77
CA PRO A 422 44.02 38.02 -8.43
C PRO A 422 43.61 39.23 -9.25
N THR A 423 44.05 40.42 -8.84
CA THR A 423 43.98 41.61 -9.70
C THR A 423 44.61 41.24 -11.04
N PRO A 424 43.93 41.45 -12.18
CA PRO A 424 44.65 41.58 -13.44
C PRO A 424 45.70 42.65 -13.22
N GLU A 425 46.93 42.48 -13.73
CA GLU A 425 47.95 43.53 -13.70
C GLU A 425 47.37 44.82 -14.28
N THR A 426 46.88 45.70 -13.41
CA THR A 426 46.45 47.03 -13.80
C THR A 426 47.70 47.84 -14.03
N ALA A 427 47.80 48.43 -15.22
CA ALA A 427 48.79 49.47 -15.50
C ALA A 427 48.81 50.50 -14.35
N PRO A 428 50.00 50.99 -13.95
CA PRO A 428 50.13 51.83 -12.77
C PRO A 428 49.27 53.10 -12.88
N GLY A 429 48.36 53.29 -11.91
CA GLY A 429 47.57 54.52 -11.76
C GLY A 429 46.04 54.36 -11.72
N VAL A 430 45.49 53.14 -11.82
CA VAL A 430 44.03 52.91 -11.70
C VAL A 430 43.74 52.13 -10.41
N GLU A 431 43.01 52.74 -9.46
CA GLU A 431 42.48 52.00 -8.31
C GLU A 431 41.53 50.89 -8.80
N PRO A 432 41.71 49.63 -8.35
CA PRO A 432 40.80 48.56 -8.74
C PRO A 432 39.42 48.82 -8.13
N SER A 433 38.43 49.15 -8.97
CA SER A 433 37.04 49.18 -8.54
C SER A 433 36.61 47.74 -8.23
N ALA A 434 36.36 47.43 -6.97
CA ALA A 434 35.91 46.10 -6.59
C ALA A 434 34.62 45.72 -7.36
N PRO A 435 34.52 44.49 -7.88
CA PRO A 435 33.39 44.10 -8.70
C PRO A 435 32.08 44.21 -7.90
N THR A 436 31.07 44.81 -8.52
CA THR A 436 29.72 44.84 -7.95
C THR A 436 29.10 43.46 -8.13
N LEU A 437 28.78 42.78 -7.03
CA LEU A 437 28.16 41.46 -7.03
C LEU A 437 26.67 41.59 -6.70
N ARG A 438 25.82 40.98 -7.52
CA ARG A 438 24.40 40.82 -7.20
C ARG A 438 24.23 39.59 -6.32
N ALA A 439 23.37 39.67 -5.33
CA ALA A 439 23.17 38.59 -4.39
C ALA A 439 21.68 38.24 -4.26
N VAL A 440 21.37 36.96 -4.04
CA VAL A 440 20.02 36.47 -3.75
C VAL A 440 20.11 35.70 -2.46
N ALA A 441 19.52 36.25 -1.42
CA ALA A 441 19.38 35.56 -0.15
C ALA A 441 18.28 34.51 -0.29
N PHE A 442 18.46 33.35 0.34
CA PHE A 442 17.42 32.34 0.45
C PHE A 442 17.26 31.88 1.90
N LEU A 443 16.02 31.60 2.27
CA LEU A 443 15.64 30.96 3.52
C LEU A 443 14.94 29.65 3.17
N LYS A 444 15.46 28.56 3.71
CA LYS A 444 14.79 27.26 3.70
C LYS A 444 14.01 27.13 4.99
N VAL A 445 12.70 26.97 4.88
CA VAL A 445 11.88 26.52 6.00
C VAL A 445 11.70 25.00 5.94
N TRP A 446 11.49 24.37 7.09
CA TRP A 446 11.50 22.91 7.24
C TRP A 446 10.46 22.17 6.38
N ASP A 447 9.36 22.83 6.01
CA ASP A 447 8.24 22.23 5.27
C ASP A 447 8.57 21.95 3.78
N GLY A 448 9.85 22.04 3.40
CA GLY A 448 10.30 21.91 2.01
C GLY A 448 10.10 23.19 1.19
N GLU A 449 9.72 24.30 1.84
CA GLU A 449 9.50 25.58 1.18
C GLU A 449 10.77 26.43 1.21
N TRP A 450 11.00 27.12 0.10
CA TRP A 450 12.12 28.04 -0.08
C TRP A 450 11.58 29.42 -0.35
N TYR A 451 12.16 30.39 0.34
CA TYR A 451 11.90 31.80 0.15
C TYR A 451 13.19 32.46 -0.31
N GLN A 452 13.10 33.37 -1.27
CA GLN A 452 14.24 34.16 -1.72
C GLN A 452 13.93 35.64 -1.65
N LEU A 453 14.97 36.40 -1.40
CA LEU A 453 14.95 37.85 -1.48
C LEU A 453 16.08 38.27 -2.39
N GLU A 454 15.74 38.95 -3.49
CA GLU A 454 16.76 39.61 -4.29
C GLU A 454 17.40 40.72 -3.45
N THR A 455 18.68 40.57 -3.14
CA THR A 455 19.46 41.58 -2.43
C THR A 455 20.19 42.48 -3.45
N ARG A 456 20.25 43.78 -3.16
CA ARG A 456 20.92 44.76 -4.02
C ARG A 456 22.44 44.58 -4.02
N ASP A 457 23.09 45.16 -5.02
CA ASP A 457 24.53 45.33 -5.20
C ASP A 457 25.31 45.42 -3.87
N ILE A 458 26.11 44.40 -3.56
CA ILE A 458 26.90 44.36 -2.33
C ILE A 458 28.30 44.93 -2.59
N ARG A 459 28.79 45.77 -1.67
CA ARG A 459 30.13 46.38 -1.71
C ARG A 459 31.05 45.79 -0.64
N PRO A 460 32.31 45.46 -0.96
CA PRO A 460 33.28 44.98 0.04
C PRO A 460 33.57 46.01 1.15
N CYS A 461 33.86 45.55 2.36
CA CYS A 461 34.35 46.38 3.47
C CYS A 461 35.59 45.75 4.16
N GLU A 462 36.25 46.49 5.06
CA GLU A 462 37.51 46.05 5.71
C GLU A 462 37.39 44.76 6.54
N ARG A 463 36.17 44.38 6.97
CA ARG A 463 35.89 43.16 7.76
C ARG A 463 35.37 41.98 6.92
N GLY A 464 35.21 42.15 5.61
CA GLY A 464 34.56 41.18 4.72
C GLY A 464 33.35 41.81 4.00
N LEU A 465 32.33 41.00 3.72
CA LEU A 465 31.10 41.40 3.05
C LEU A 465 29.91 41.19 3.99
N ASP A 466 29.26 42.27 4.42
CA ASP A 466 28.04 42.21 5.22
C ASP A 466 26.82 41.96 4.32
N ILE A 467 26.10 40.88 4.58
CA ILE A 467 24.87 40.51 3.87
C ILE A 467 23.71 40.66 4.84
N VAL A 468 22.82 41.59 4.54
CA VAL A 468 21.64 41.89 5.37
C VAL A 468 20.45 41.05 4.89
N PHE A 469 19.86 40.29 5.80
CA PHE A 469 18.65 39.50 5.64
C PHE A 469 17.50 40.22 6.37
N PRO A 470 16.77 41.13 5.72
CA PRO A 470 15.61 41.77 6.33
C PRO A 470 14.48 40.75 6.53
N LEU A 471 14.10 40.51 7.78
CA LEU A 471 13.12 39.49 8.16
C LEU A 471 11.68 39.91 7.83
N ASP A 472 11.42 41.21 7.70
CA ASP A 472 10.11 41.77 7.33
C ASP A 472 9.98 42.12 5.83
N ALA A 473 10.98 41.77 5.02
CA ALA A 473 10.93 42.00 3.58
C ALA A 473 9.92 41.07 2.87
N PRO A 474 9.46 41.41 1.66
CA PRO A 474 8.58 40.54 0.88
C PRO A 474 9.37 39.39 0.26
N TRP A 475 9.76 38.40 1.06
CA TRP A 475 10.44 37.22 0.55
C TRP A 475 9.52 36.47 -0.44
N GLN A 476 10.05 36.19 -1.62
CA GLN A 476 9.33 35.51 -2.68
C GLN A 476 9.46 34.00 -2.51
N PRO A 477 8.36 33.25 -2.42
CA PRO A 477 8.44 31.80 -2.41
C PRO A 477 8.93 31.31 -3.78
N GLN A 478 9.74 30.24 -3.80
CA GLN A 478 10.23 29.61 -5.04
C GLN A 478 9.48 28.32 -5.37
N ASP A 479 9.18 27.54 -4.33
CA ASP A 479 8.64 26.18 -4.47
C ASP A 479 7.26 26.02 -3.81
N CYS A 480 6.65 27.10 -3.31
CA CYS A 480 5.33 27.10 -2.68
C CYS A 480 4.49 28.33 -3.04
N ASP A 481 3.19 28.25 -2.77
CA ASP A 481 2.24 29.37 -2.96
C ASP A 481 2.03 30.17 -1.66
N ARG A 482 2.82 29.90 -0.62
CA ARG A 482 2.66 30.50 0.70
C ARG A 482 3.37 31.86 0.77
N PRO A 483 2.68 32.92 1.25
CA PRO A 483 3.32 34.20 1.47
C PRO A 483 4.29 34.14 2.66
N TRP A 484 5.38 34.89 2.56
CA TRP A 484 6.27 35.10 3.69
C TRP A 484 5.54 35.85 4.83
N THR A 485 5.65 35.31 6.04
CA THR A 485 5.06 35.89 7.26
C THR A 485 6.06 35.78 8.40
N ARG A 486 5.90 36.55 9.49
CA ARG A 486 6.73 36.38 10.69
C ARG A 486 6.63 34.97 11.31
N ASP A 487 5.54 34.25 11.06
CA ASP A 487 5.41 32.85 11.48
C ASP A 487 6.38 31.91 10.73
N SER A 488 6.78 32.28 9.52
CA SER A 488 7.78 31.54 8.74
C SER A 488 9.14 31.50 9.45
N LEU A 489 9.49 32.54 10.23
CA LEU A 489 10.74 32.61 11.01
C LEU A 489 10.91 31.44 11.97
N ARG A 490 9.80 30.98 12.58
CA ARG A 490 9.80 29.85 13.54
C ARG A 490 10.18 28.52 12.88
N ARG A 491 10.05 28.46 11.55
CA ARG A 491 10.27 27.25 10.74
C ARG A 491 11.55 27.33 9.91
N VAL A 492 12.30 28.43 9.99
CA VAL A 492 13.57 28.57 9.28
C VAL A 492 14.54 27.51 9.82
N ARG A 493 15.15 26.78 8.89
CA ARG A 493 16.07 25.67 9.18
C ARG A 493 17.42 25.86 8.54
N ALA A 494 17.46 26.58 7.44
CA ALA A 494 18.68 27.04 6.82
C ALA A 494 18.45 28.41 6.22
N ALA A 495 19.51 29.20 6.20
CA ALA A 495 19.61 30.44 5.46
C ALA A 495 20.86 30.33 4.58
N GLY A 496 20.88 31.03 3.45
CA GLY A 496 22.06 31.10 2.62
C GLY A 496 21.96 32.19 1.57
N LEU A 497 23.00 32.26 0.74
CA LEU A 497 23.17 33.29 -0.27
C LEU A 497 23.64 32.68 -1.59
N ARG A 498 23.13 33.23 -2.70
CA ARG A 498 23.63 33.01 -4.05
C ARG A 498 24.18 34.32 -4.61
N LEU A 499 25.36 34.30 -5.21
CA LEU A 499 26.00 35.49 -5.79
C LEU A 499 26.05 35.37 -7.32
N TYR A 500 25.89 36.50 -8.02
CA TYR A 500 25.87 36.61 -9.47
C TYR A 500 26.83 37.73 -9.92
N GLY A 501 27.70 37.44 -10.91
CA GLY A 501 28.66 38.39 -11.48
C GLY A 501 29.51 37.77 -12.61
N ALA A 502 30.09 38.61 -13.48
CA ALA A 502 30.82 38.18 -14.68
C ALA A 502 32.15 37.45 -14.39
N GLU A 503 32.69 37.56 -13.18
CA GLU A 503 33.97 36.99 -12.76
C GLU A 503 33.85 35.94 -11.63
N VAL A 504 32.65 35.40 -11.38
CA VAL A 504 32.43 34.44 -10.29
C VAL A 504 32.99 33.05 -10.69
N ALA A 505 34.19 32.72 -10.21
CA ALA A 505 34.68 31.34 -10.20
C ALA A 505 34.03 30.56 -9.04
N GLU A 506 33.87 29.23 -9.17
CA GLU A 506 33.50 28.36 -8.03
C GLU A 506 34.53 28.56 -6.91
N ARG A 507 34.08 29.12 -5.79
CA ARG A 507 34.90 29.37 -4.59
C ARG A 507 34.05 29.12 -3.34
N GLU A 508 34.69 28.56 -2.32
CA GLU A 508 34.08 28.46 -0.99
C GLU A 508 34.15 29.82 -0.28
N MET A 509 33.04 30.22 0.34
CA MET A 509 32.95 31.38 1.22
C MET A 509 32.78 30.93 2.65
N THR A 510 33.41 31.64 3.58
CA THR A 510 33.31 31.33 5.01
C THR A 510 32.56 32.44 5.73
N VAL A 511 31.52 32.06 6.48
CA VAL A 511 30.86 32.98 7.42
C VAL A 511 31.79 33.22 8.59
N VAL A 512 32.08 34.47 8.90
CA VAL A 512 32.98 34.87 9.99
C VAL A 512 32.24 35.49 11.17
N ASP A 513 31.07 36.10 10.96
CA ASP A 513 30.21 36.65 12.02
C ASP A 513 28.72 36.60 11.63
N VAL A 514 27.84 36.53 12.66
CA VAL A 514 26.38 36.61 12.52
C VAL A 514 25.79 37.45 13.66
N ARG A 515 25.11 38.54 13.30
CA ARG A 515 24.45 39.46 14.25
C ARG A 515 23.01 39.76 13.85
N ALA A 516 22.14 40.01 14.82
CA ALA A 516 20.77 40.45 14.57
C ALA A 516 20.64 41.95 14.87
N GLU A 517 19.91 42.69 14.06
CA GLU A 517 19.76 44.15 14.16
C GLU A 517 18.29 44.59 14.05
N GLY A 518 17.99 45.75 14.66
CA GLY A 518 16.69 46.41 14.66
C GLY A 518 15.64 45.64 15.44
N GLU A 519 15.36 46.02 16.69
CA GLU A 519 14.24 45.39 17.41
C GLU A 519 12.90 45.81 16.80
N VAL A 520 12.00 44.83 16.64
CA VAL A 520 10.64 45.07 16.20
C VAL A 520 9.69 44.75 17.34
N ALA A 521 8.99 45.78 17.81
CA ALA A 521 8.02 45.66 18.88
C ALA A 521 6.88 44.71 18.49
N LYS A 522 6.44 43.88 19.45
CA LYS A 522 5.24 43.05 19.29
C LYS A 522 4.01 43.97 19.14
N PRO A 523 3.13 43.75 18.16
CA PRO A 523 1.89 44.52 18.00
C PRO A 523 0.97 44.31 19.22
N PRO A 524 -0.03 45.17 19.46
CA PRO A 524 -1.03 44.91 20.49
C PRO A 524 -1.76 43.59 20.22
N LEU A 525 -2.14 42.86 21.26
CA LEU A 525 -2.93 41.64 21.13
C LEU A 525 -4.35 41.99 20.69
N SER A 526 -4.87 41.30 19.68
CA SER A 526 -6.24 41.42 19.18
C SER A 526 -6.65 40.13 18.48
N ILE A 527 -7.96 39.87 18.41
CA ILE A 527 -8.55 38.69 17.76
C ILE A 527 -9.32 39.15 16.53
N ALA A 528 -9.01 38.59 15.36
CA ALA A 528 -9.77 38.78 14.14
C ALA A 528 -10.50 37.47 13.78
N LEU A 529 -11.80 37.43 14.05
CA LEU A 529 -12.66 36.26 13.82
C LEU A 529 -13.10 36.19 12.35
N ALA A 530 -12.95 35.01 11.74
CA ALA A 530 -13.49 34.74 10.40
C ALA A 530 -15.04 34.61 10.44
N PRO A 531 -15.74 34.67 9.31
CA PRO A 531 -17.19 34.49 9.28
C PRO A 531 -17.64 33.21 9.99
N VAL A 532 -18.66 33.33 10.83
CA VAL A 532 -19.21 32.22 11.63
C VAL A 532 -19.85 31.18 10.70
N PRO A 533 -19.43 29.90 10.74
CA PRO A 533 -20.02 28.84 9.92
C PRO A 533 -21.41 28.44 10.42
N ALA A 534 -22.19 27.79 9.55
CA ALA A 534 -23.42 27.13 9.97
C ALA A 534 -23.11 25.94 10.90
N ALA A 535 -23.89 25.80 11.97
CA ALA A 535 -23.72 24.74 12.96
C ALA A 535 -24.96 23.83 13.02
N GLU A 536 -24.72 22.54 13.25
CA GLU A 536 -25.75 21.51 13.38
C GLU A 536 -25.58 20.79 14.73
N GLN A 537 -26.69 20.51 15.42
CA GLN A 537 -26.69 19.74 16.67
C GLN A 537 -25.98 18.40 16.47
N ARG A 538 -25.08 18.03 17.40
CA ARG A 538 -24.26 16.80 17.36
C ARG A 538 -23.37 16.66 16.13
N ALA A 539 -23.08 17.76 15.44
CA ALA A 539 -22.06 17.83 14.39
C ALA A 539 -20.93 18.76 14.82
N MET A 540 -19.69 18.35 14.59
CA MET A 540 -18.54 19.20 14.84
C MET A 540 -18.54 20.39 13.87
N THR A 541 -18.32 21.58 14.43
CA THR A 541 -18.19 22.84 13.70
C THR A 541 -16.84 23.47 14.03
N GLU A 542 -16.09 23.92 13.01
CA GLU A 542 -14.79 24.58 13.17
C GLU A 542 -14.90 26.10 12.95
N PHE A 543 -14.46 26.88 13.92
CA PHE A 543 -14.35 28.34 13.87
C PHE A 543 -12.89 28.72 13.71
N SER A 544 -12.61 29.71 12.88
CA SER A 544 -11.25 30.13 12.53
C SER A 544 -11.02 31.60 12.84
N PHE A 545 -9.84 31.95 13.33
CA PHE A 545 -9.47 33.33 13.64
C PHE A 545 -7.95 33.51 13.64
N THR A 546 -7.50 34.76 13.61
CA THR A 546 -6.08 35.11 13.75
C THR A 546 -5.85 35.98 14.98
N LEU A 547 -4.63 35.89 15.51
CA LEU A 547 -4.14 36.81 16.53
C LEU A 547 -3.17 37.78 15.86
N SER A 548 -3.20 39.05 16.25
CA SER A 548 -2.25 40.05 15.76
C SER A 548 -0.82 39.83 16.26
N ARG A 549 -0.64 39.20 17.43
CA ARG A 549 0.67 38.88 18.03
C ARG A 549 1.22 37.54 17.57
N TRP A 550 2.55 37.44 17.59
CA TRP A 550 3.31 36.20 17.42
C TRP A 550 3.97 35.77 18.74
N TYR A 551 4.27 34.48 18.85
CA TYR A 551 4.82 33.82 20.04
C TYR A 551 5.91 32.82 19.65
N ASP A 552 6.91 32.60 20.49
CA ASP A 552 8.01 31.68 20.18
C ASP A 552 7.50 30.22 20.07
N ASN A 553 6.60 29.86 20.98
CA ASN A 553 5.87 28.60 20.96
C ASN A 553 4.36 28.86 21.07
N PRO A 554 3.60 28.81 19.96
CA PRO A 554 2.14 29.00 19.99
C PRO A 554 1.40 27.81 20.60
N PHE A 555 2.10 26.70 20.88
CA PHE A 555 1.52 25.52 21.52
C PHE A 555 1.71 25.52 23.04
N ASP A 556 2.53 26.43 23.59
CA ASP A 556 2.75 26.55 25.03
C ASP A 556 1.72 27.49 25.66
N PRO A 557 0.78 26.99 26.49
CA PRO A 557 -0.26 27.81 27.09
C PRO A 557 0.28 28.87 28.06
N ARG A 558 1.55 28.80 28.48
CA ARG A 558 2.21 29.82 29.30
C ARG A 558 2.64 31.05 28.48
N GLN A 559 2.86 30.87 27.18
CA GLN A 559 3.14 32.00 26.27
C GLN A 559 1.84 32.59 25.74
N ILE A 560 0.89 31.74 25.33
CA ILE A 560 -0.41 32.15 24.82
C ILE A 560 -1.45 31.07 25.12
N SER A 561 -2.45 31.42 25.92
CA SER A 561 -3.64 30.61 26.16
C SER A 561 -4.83 31.22 25.41
N VAL A 562 -5.53 30.39 24.65
CA VAL A 562 -6.73 30.81 23.92
C VAL A 562 -7.84 29.81 24.17
N GLU A 563 -9.02 30.30 24.52
CA GLU A 563 -10.19 29.48 24.85
C GLU A 563 -11.46 30.03 24.20
N GLY A 564 -12.33 29.13 23.76
CA GLY A 564 -13.69 29.44 23.34
C GLY A 564 -14.67 29.12 24.46
N VAL A 565 -15.51 30.09 24.80
CA VAL A 565 -16.60 29.96 25.77
C VAL A 565 -17.92 29.97 24.99
N PHE A 566 -18.56 28.82 24.91
CA PHE A 566 -19.85 28.63 24.26
C PHE A 566 -20.95 28.64 25.32
N THR A 567 -21.97 29.49 25.13
CA THR A 567 -23.15 29.57 26.01
C THR A 567 -24.38 29.14 25.23
N ALA A 568 -25.01 28.07 25.69
CA ALA A 568 -26.21 27.52 25.10
C ALA A 568 -27.48 28.34 25.43
N PRO A 569 -28.58 28.16 24.68
CA PRO A 569 -29.84 28.86 24.94
C PRO A 569 -30.38 28.65 26.37
N ASP A 570 -30.06 27.52 27.00
CA ASP A 570 -30.44 27.18 28.37
C ASP A 570 -29.45 27.70 29.43
N GLY A 571 -28.44 28.47 29.02
CA GLY A 571 -27.41 29.05 29.88
C GLY A 571 -26.24 28.12 30.20
N ARG A 572 -26.21 26.89 29.67
CA ARG A 572 -25.09 25.96 29.88
C ARG A 572 -23.82 26.48 29.20
N ILE A 573 -22.70 26.41 29.91
CA ILE A 573 -21.40 26.90 29.42
C ILE A 573 -20.49 25.72 29.10
N THR A 574 -19.92 25.73 27.90
CA THR A 574 -18.84 24.82 27.48
C THR A 574 -17.60 25.63 27.18
N ARG A 575 -16.48 25.28 27.85
CA ARG A 575 -15.17 25.87 27.58
C ARG A 575 -14.33 24.90 26.79
N VAL A 576 -13.72 25.36 25.71
CA VAL A 576 -12.88 24.53 24.84
C VAL A 576 -11.58 25.28 24.54
N PRO A 577 -10.41 24.64 24.69
CA PRO A 577 -9.17 25.28 24.27
C PRO A 577 -9.16 25.47 22.73
N ALA A 578 -8.61 26.57 22.26
CA ALA A 578 -8.28 26.72 20.84
C ALA A 578 -6.96 26.00 20.53
N PHE A 579 -6.73 25.74 19.25
CA PHE A 579 -5.50 25.13 18.77
C PHE A 579 -4.94 25.88 17.56
N TYR A 580 -3.62 25.88 17.44
CA TYR A 580 -2.92 26.43 16.29
C TYR A 580 -2.85 25.39 15.16
N THR A 581 -3.17 25.80 13.94
CA THR A 581 -3.32 24.90 12.78
C THR A 581 -2.90 25.57 11.46
N GLN A 582 -2.79 24.75 10.42
CA GLN A 582 -2.43 25.12 9.05
C GLN A 582 -3.19 24.21 8.09
N ASP A 583 -3.75 24.77 7.02
CA ASP A 583 -4.31 23.99 5.93
C ASP A 583 -3.22 23.59 4.93
N PHE A 584 -3.46 22.48 4.23
CA PHE A 584 -2.55 21.96 3.23
C PHE A 584 -3.31 21.55 1.98
N THR A 585 -2.73 21.82 0.82
CA THR A 585 -3.09 21.15 -0.43
C THR A 585 -2.39 19.79 -0.49
N ARG A 586 -3.12 18.79 -0.95
CA ARG A 586 -2.65 17.41 -1.03
C ARG A 586 -2.56 16.95 -2.49
N THR A 587 -1.40 16.44 -2.86
CA THR A 587 -1.19 15.68 -4.09
C THR A 587 -0.62 14.30 -3.76
N ALA A 588 -0.80 13.33 -4.64
CA ALA A 588 -0.27 12.00 -4.43
C ALA A 588 -0.05 11.25 -5.74
N ASP A 589 0.88 10.31 -5.69
CA ASP A 589 1.04 9.24 -6.67
C ASP A 589 0.77 7.87 -6.00
N THR A 590 1.25 6.78 -6.59
CA THR A 590 1.07 5.42 -6.04
C THR A 590 1.92 5.11 -4.80
N GLU A 591 2.92 5.94 -4.48
CA GLU A 591 3.93 5.65 -3.45
C GLU A 591 4.00 6.72 -2.34
N ARG A 592 3.55 7.96 -2.59
CA ARG A 592 3.70 9.05 -1.61
C ARG A 592 2.54 10.05 -1.64
N GLU A 593 2.17 10.48 -0.43
CA GLU A 593 1.38 11.69 -0.16
C GLU A 593 2.32 12.89 -0.01
N VAL A 594 2.06 13.95 -0.78
CA VAL A 594 2.78 15.22 -0.72
C VAL A 594 1.82 16.30 -0.25
N LEU A 595 2.19 16.97 0.84
CA LEU A 595 1.43 18.09 1.41
C LEU A 595 2.20 19.38 1.17
N ARG A 596 1.50 20.42 0.71
CA ARG A 596 2.03 21.79 0.58
C ARG A 596 1.15 22.72 1.38
N ALA A 597 1.73 23.63 2.15
CA ALA A 597 0.95 24.55 2.97
C ALA A 597 0.05 25.43 2.08
N ASP A 598 -1.19 25.61 2.53
CA ASP A 598 -2.20 26.42 1.88
C ASP A 598 -2.51 27.63 2.78
N GLY A 599 -1.99 28.80 2.42
CA GLY A 599 -2.11 30.03 3.21
C GLY A 599 -1.26 30.05 4.49
N ALA A 600 -1.50 31.06 5.33
CA ALA A 600 -0.80 31.22 6.60
C ALA A 600 -1.45 30.40 7.73
N PRO A 601 -0.68 30.02 8.77
CA PRO A 601 -1.24 29.36 9.94
C PRO A 601 -2.27 30.24 10.64
N ARG A 602 -3.20 29.62 11.33
CA ARG A 602 -4.26 30.29 12.07
C ARG A 602 -4.57 29.59 13.39
N TRP A 603 -5.42 30.23 14.17
CA TRP A 603 -6.06 29.59 15.31
C TRP A 603 -7.43 29.06 14.92
N ALA A 604 -7.80 27.93 15.53
CA ALA A 604 -9.09 27.31 15.33
C ALA A 604 -9.69 26.84 16.66
N LEU A 605 -11.02 26.83 16.71
CA LEU A 605 -11.83 26.23 17.75
C LEU A 605 -12.74 25.20 17.09
N ARG A 606 -12.82 24.00 17.65
CA ARG A 606 -13.81 23.00 17.22
C ARG A 606 -14.82 22.82 18.34
N TRP A 607 -16.10 22.75 17.99
CA TRP A 607 -17.17 22.60 18.96
C TRP A 607 -18.35 21.82 18.39
N THR A 608 -18.95 20.98 19.23
CA THR A 608 -20.12 20.16 18.88
C THR A 608 -21.30 20.49 19.79
N PRO A 609 -22.32 21.22 19.29
CA PRO A 609 -23.46 21.64 20.11
C PRO A 609 -24.37 20.46 20.49
N GLU A 610 -24.76 20.39 21.77
CA GLU A 610 -25.71 19.38 22.27
C GLU A 610 -27.18 19.77 22.03
N ALA A 611 -27.49 21.05 21.82
CA ALA A 611 -28.85 21.57 21.67
C ALA A 611 -28.99 22.54 20.48
N PRO A 612 -30.14 22.54 19.77
CA PRO A 612 -30.42 23.55 18.74
C PRO A 612 -30.76 24.92 19.36
N GLY A 613 -30.77 25.96 18.54
CA GLY A 613 -31.10 27.33 18.95
C GLY A 613 -29.94 28.31 18.76
N GLU A 614 -30.07 29.50 19.31
CA GLU A 614 -29.05 30.55 19.26
C GLU A 614 -28.07 30.41 20.42
N HIS A 615 -26.80 30.16 20.11
CA HIS A 615 -25.70 30.08 21.07
C HIS A 615 -24.83 31.33 20.98
N GLN A 616 -24.13 31.66 22.07
CA GLN A 616 -23.14 32.74 22.09
C GLN A 616 -21.73 32.17 22.20
N LEU A 617 -20.83 32.63 21.34
CA LEU A 617 -19.39 32.33 21.39
C LEU A 617 -18.65 33.56 21.88
N ARG A 618 -17.79 33.38 22.89
CA ARG A 618 -16.75 34.32 23.28
C ARG A 618 -15.38 33.65 23.19
N ILE A 619 -14.48 34.21 22.39
CA ILE A 619 -13.08 33.77 22.29
C ILE A 619 -12.26 34.66 23.21
N GLU A 620 -11.54 34.06 24.15
CA GLU A 620 -10.67 34.72 25.12
C GLU A 620 -9.22 34.35 24.82
N ALA A 621 -8.34 35.33 24.67
CA ALA A 621 -6.91 35.13 24.50
C ALA A 621 -6.14 35.87 25.60
N ALA A 622 -5.23 35.17 26.27
CA ALA A 622 -4.39 35.68 27.33
C ALA A 622 -2.93 35.27 27.08
N ASP A 623 -2.01 36.23 27.07
CA ASP A 623 -0.58 35.93 26.93
C ASP A 623 0.20 35.97 28.24
N GLY A 624 1.43 35.43 28.19
CA GLY A 624 2.34 35.40 29.34
C GLY A 624 2.76 36.77 29.87
N ASP A 625 2.55 37.83 29.07
CA ASP A 625 2.78 39.23 29.47
C ASP A 625 1.59 39.80 30.27
N GLY A 626 0.52 39.01 30.48
CA GLY A 626 -0.68 39.38 31.23
C GLY A 626 -1.73 40.14 30.41
N THR A 627 -1.54 40.30 29.10
CA THR A 627 -2.52 40.96 28.22
C THR A 627 -3.68 40.01 27.95
N GLN A 628 -4.92 40.51 28.06
CA GLN A 628 -6.12 39.74 27.78
C GLN A 628 -7.03 40.48 26.79
N VAL A 629 -7.56 39.75 25.82
CA VAL A 629 -8.54 40.25 24.86
C VAL A 629 -9.65 39.23 24.63
N ALA A 630 -10.80 39.71 24.17
CA ALA A 630 -11.90 38.84 23.78
C ALA A 630 -12.60 39.32 22.51
N ALA A 631 -13.14 38.37 21.76
CA ALA A 631 -14.05 38.61 20.63
C ALA A 631 -15.33 37.78 20.85
N ALA A 632 -16.48 38.27 20.38
CA ALA A 632 -17.75 37.57 20.54
C ALA A 632 -18.51 37.46 19.22
N ALA A 633 -19.31 36.40 19.09
CA ALA A 633 -20.20 36.17 17.97
C ALA A 633 -21.40 35.30 18.38
N SER A 634 -22.49 35.37 17.63
CA SER A 634 -23.67 34.51 17.82
C SER A 634 -23.68 33.37 16.80
N ILE A 635 -24.16 32.20 17.19
CA ILE A 635 -24.16 30.97 16.39
C ILE A 635 -25.57 30.39 16.35
N GLY A 636 -26.14 30.29 15.14
CA GLY A 636 -27.39 29.55 14.94
C GLY A 636 -27.13 28.06 14.76
N VAL A 637 -27.68 27.23 15.66
CA VAL A 637 -27.58 25.77 15.61
C VAL A 637 -28.91 25.15 15.18
N VAL A 638 -28.90 24.38 14.10
CA VAL A 638 -30.08 23.64 13.63
C VAL A 638 -30.18 22.25 14.29
N ALA A 639 -31.41 21.76 14.48
CA ALA A 639 -31.64 20.42 15.01
C ALA A 639 -31.17 19.31 14.04
N SER A 640 -30.74 18.17 14.56
CA SER A 640 -30.19 17.06 13.78
C SER A 640 -30.74 15.70 14.18
N LYS A 641 -30.61 14.72 13.27
CA LYS A 641 -30.85 13.29 13.54
C LYS A 641 -29.57 12.49 13.83
N ARG A 642 -28.41 13.16 13.94
CA ARG A 642 -27.15 12.50 14.30
C ARG A 642 -27.24 11.85 15.68
N ARG A 643 -26.60 10.68 15.82
CA ARG A 643 -26.61 9.89 17.07
C ARG A 643 -25.80 10.53 18.20
N GLY A 644 -24.80 11.34 17.85
CA GLY A 644 -23.87 11.96 18.80
C GLY A 644 -22.68 11.07 19.12
N PHE A 645 -22.05 11.31 20.27
CA PHE A 645 -20.83 10.63 20.70
C PHE A 645 -21.13 9.23 21.26
N ALA A 646 -20.12 8.35 21.29
CA ALA A 646 -20.16 7.08 22.01
C ALA A 646 -20.03 7.27 23.53
N ARG A 647 -20.71 6.40 24.29
CA ARG A 647 -20.77 6.38 25.76
C ARG A 647 -20.75 4.96 26.29
N ILE A 648 -20.28 4.81 27.52
CA ILE A 648 -20.58 3.62 28.33
C ILE A 648 -22.09 3.61 28.65
N ASP A 649 -22.73 2.46 28.45
CA ASP A 649 -24.14 2.28 28.81
C ASP A 649 -24.30 2.18 30.35
N PRO A 650 -25.43 2.61 30.95
CA PRO A 650 -25.67 2.52 32.38
C PRO A 650 -25.60 1.10 32.95
N ASP A 651 -25.73 0.07 32.13
CA ASP A 651 -25.49 -1.33 32.56
C ASP A 651 -24.01 -1.65 32.82
N ALA A 652 -23.10 -0.70 32.57
CA ALA A 652 -21.65 -0.78 32.74
C ALA A 652 -20.99 -1.92 31.96
N ARG A 653 -21.68 -2.48 30.97
CA ARG A 653 -21.23 -3.62 30.17
C ARG A 653 -21.20 -3.30 28.69
N HIS A 654 -22.11 -2.47 28.21
CA HIS A 654 -22.22 -2.16 26.79
C HIS A 654 -21.91 -0.70 26.49
N PHE A 655 -22.01 -0.36 25.21
CA PHE A 655 -21.87 1.00 24.71
C PHE A 655 -23.17 1.48 24.09
N ARG A 656 -23.32 2.80 24.04
CA ARG A 656 -24.45 3.48 23.39
C ARG A 656 -24.01 4.79 22.76
N TYR A 657 -24.84 5.35 21.89
CA TYR A 657 -24.70 6.73 21.45
C TYR A 657 -25.43 7.70 22.40
N ASP A 658 -25.18 9.00 22.28
CA ASP A 658 -25.88 10.05 23.06
C ASP A 658 -27.41 10.05 22.88
N ASP A 659 -27.90 9.59 21.72
CA ASP A 659 -29.35 9.42 21.50
C ASP A 659 -29.96 8.20 22.20
N GLY A 660 -29.13 7.41 22.92
CA GLY A 660 -29.52 6.22 23.66
C GLY A 660 -29.50 4.92 22.85
N SER A 661 -29.26 4.99 21.53
CA SER A 661 -29.20 3.81 20.67
C SER A 661 -28.01 2.91 21.02
N PHE A 662 -28.24 1.60 20.97
CA PHE A 662 -27.23 0.59 21.28
C PHE A 662 -26.05 0.64 20.31
N LEU A 663 -24.84 0.45 20.84
CA LEU A 663 -23.61 0.35 20.08
C LEU A 663 -22.89 -0.94 20.48
N TYR A 664 -22.81 -1.89 19.55
CA TYR A 664 -21.89 -3.01 19.65
C TYR A 664 -20.62 -2.72 18.84
N PRO A 665 -19.44 -2.63 19.47
CA PRO A 665 -18.16 -2.48 18.78
C PRO A 665 -17.88 -3.66 17.84
N LEU A 666 -17.87 -3.37 16.54
CA LEU A 666 -17.33 -4.21 15.48
C LEU A 666 -16.04 -3.56 15.03
N ALA A 667 -14.97 -3.86 15.75
CA ALA A 667 -13.77 -3.04 15.76
C ALA A 667 -12.56 -3.75 15.13
N TRP A 668 -11.64 -2.96 14.58
CA TRP A 668 -10.51 -3.46 13.81
C TRP A 668 -9.26 -2.59 13.96
N ASN A 669 -8.08 -3.19 14.13
CA ASN A 669 -6.82 -2.44 14.08
C ASN A 669 -6.51 -1.97 12.67
N ILE A 670 -6.25 -0.68 12.47
CA ILE A 670 -5.65 -0.19 11.21
C ILE A 670 -4.34 0.58 11.46
N ARG A 671 -3.90 0.63 12.73
CA ARG A 671 -2.65 1.15 13.33
C ARG A 671 -1.97 2.27 12.53
N SER A 672 -1.38 1.93 11.39
CA SER A 672 -0.61 2.80 10.49
C SER A 672 -0.69 2.32 9.03
N PRO A 673 -0.24 3.13 8.04
CA PRO A 673 -0.24 2.76 6.62
C PRO A 673 0.45 1.41 6.31
N ARG A 674 1.54 1.11 7.03
CA ARG A 674 2.31 -0.13 6.92
C ARG A 674 2.57 -0.73 8.29
N ASP A 675 2.88 -2.03 8.29
CA ASP A 675 3.46 -2.76 9.41
C ASP A 675 4.75 -3.46 8.97
N GLU A 676 5.89 -3.01 9.50
CA GLU A 676 7.21 -3.61 9.21
C GLU A 676 7.35 -5.03 9.77
N ILE A 677 6.64 -5.35 10.86
CA ILE A 677 6.68 -6.68 11.45
C ILE A 677 6.07 -7.68 10.46
N LEU A 678 4.95 -7.31 9.85
CA LEU A 678 4.31 -8.10 8.81
C LEU A 678 5.24 -8.39 7.63
N ASP A 679 6.09 -7.45 7.18
CA ASP A 679 7.04 -7.68 6.08
C ASP A 679 8.02 -8.83 6.36
N ARG A 680 8.34 -9.07 7.64
CA ARG A 680 9.20 -10.19 8.08
C ARG A 680 8.46 -11.52 8.08
N ILE A 681 7.16 -11.51 8.38
CA ILE A 681 6.36 -12.73 8.65
C ILE A 681 5.61 -13.18 7.40
N ALA A 682 5.00 -12.25 6.67
CA ALA A 682 4.27 -12.47 5.44
C ALA A 682 4.56 -11.34 4.46
N LYS A 683 5.23 -11.66 3.35
CA LYS A 683 5.57 -10.72 2.27
C LYS A 683 4.34 -10.31 1.45
N VAL A 684 3.28 -9.85 2.10
CA VAL A 684 2.08 -9.34 1.46
C VAL A 684 2.31 -7.89 1.02
N PRO A 685 1.78 -7.48 -0.15
CA PRO A 685 1.83 -6.08 -0.57
C PRO A 685 1.12 -5.18 0.45
N GLN A 686 1.85 -4.22 0.98
CA GLN A 686 1.33 -3.17 1.87
C GLN A 686 1.46 -1.81 1.17
N PRO A 687 0.61 -0.82 1.51
CA PRO A 687 0.87 0.56 1.14
C PRO A 687 2.28 1.01 1.55
N ALA A 688 2.83 1.96 0.82
CA ALA A 688 4.04 2.65 1.26
C ALA A 688 3.70 3.52 2.49
N ASP A 689 4.60 3.59 3.47
CA ASP A 689 4.42 4.47 4.64
C ASP A 689 4.19 5.92 4.24
N ALA A 690 4.89 6.35 3.18
CA ALA A 690 4.81 7.69 2.65
C ALA A 690 3.44 8.06 2.08
N LEU A 691 2.51 7.12 1.87
CA LEU A 691 1.12 7.41 1.48
C LEU A 691 0.29 8.03 2.61
N GLY A 692 0.75 7.97 3.86
CA GLY A 692 0.18 8.75 4.96
C GLY A 692 -1.33 8.59 5.11
N ALA A 693 -2.07 9.70 5.12
CA ALA A 693 -3.51 9.67 5.35
C ALA A 693 -4.29 8.97 4.23
N ILE A 694 -3.79 8.97 2.98
CA ILE A 694 -4.47 8.33 1.84
C ILE A 694 -4.61 6.82 2.06
N ALA A 695 -3.57 6.16 2.60
CA ALA A 695 -3.64 4.74 2.94
C ALA A 695 -4.68 4.49 4.03
N MET A 696 -4.72 5.34 5.05
CA MET A 696 -5.65 5.23 6.17
C MET A 696 -7.11 5.45 5.75
N GLU A 697 -7.38 6.44 4.91
CA GLU A 697 -8.71 6.67 4.31
C GLU A 697 -9.17 5.42 3.54
N GLY A 698 -8.26 4.80 2.77
CA GLY A 698 -8.55 3.55 2.08
C GLY A 698 -8.82 2.36 3.02
N PHE A 699 -8.25 2.35 4.23
CA PHE A 699 -8.60 1.37 5.26
C PHE A 699 -9.96 1.65 5.89
N VAL A 700 -10.30 2.91 6.18
CA VAL A 700 -11.63 3.31 6.64
C VAL A 700 -12.71 2.88 5.66
N ASP A 701 -12.48 3.05 4.35
CA ASP A 701 -13.41 2.57 3.32
C ASP A 701 -13.62 1.06 3.36
N LYS A 702 -12.55 0.28 3.56
CA LYS A 702 -12.65 -1.18 3.69
C LYS A 702 -13.41 -1.60 4.94
N LEU A 703 -13.20 -0.93 6.07
CA LEU A 703 -13.94 -1.18 7.30
C LEU A 703 -15.44 -0.96 7.09
N ALA A 704 -15.80 0.18 6.48
CA ALA A 704 -17.18 0.52 6.17
C ALA A 704 -17.83 -0.48 5.19
N ASP A 705 -17.12 -0.88 4.14
CA ASP A 705 -17.61 -1.88 3.18
C ASP A 705 -17.79 -3.28 3.79
N ALA A 706 -17.02 -3.58 4.85
CA ALA A 706 -17.14 -4.76 5.69
C ALA A 706 -18.14 -4.61 6.84
N LYS A 707 -18.88 -3.48 6.91
CA LYS A 707 -19.85 -3.16 7.98
C LYS A 707 -19.25 -3.18 9.39
N GLN A 708 -17.94 -2.93 9.49
CA GLN A 708 -17.32 -2.61 10.77
C GLN A 708 -17.71 -1.17 11.14
N ASN A 709 -17.63 -0.83 12.42
CA ASN A 709 -18.02 0.50 12.90
C ASN A 709 -16.94 1.21 13.71
N ILE A 710 -15.85 0.53 14.07
CA ILE A 710 -14.71 1.12 14.77
C ILE A 710 -13.39 0.70 14.12
N GLY A 711 -12.46 1.65 13.96
CA GLY A 711 -11.08 1.40 13.55
C GLY A 711 -10.10 1.96 14.57
N ARG A 712 -9.06 1.20 14.94
CA ARG A 712 -8.03 1.68 15.88
C ARG A 712 -6.80 2.19 15.17
N VAL A 713 -6.37 3.41 15.49
CA VAL A 713 -5.25 4.14 14.85
C VAL A 713 -4.23 4.52 15.92
N TRP A 714 -2.93 4.41 15.61
CA TRP A 714 -1.87 4.81 16.53
C TRP A 714 -1.23 6.13 16.13
N MET A 715 -1.09 7.03 17.10
CA MET A 715 -0.20 8.18 17.02
C MET A 715 1.23 7.72 17.28
N SER A 716 1.93 7.35 16.22
CA SER A 716 3.26 6.74 16.24
C SER A 716 4.28 7.60 15.47
N PRO A 717 5.59 7.49 15.77
CA PRO A 717 6.62 8.29 15.08
C PRO A 717 6.58 8.21 13.55
N TRP A 718 6.16 7.07 13.00
CA TRP A 718 6.02 6.85 11.56
C TRP A 718 4.65 7.26 11.01
N PHE A 719 3.63 7.47 11.85
CA PHE A 719 2.32 7.96 11.43
C PHE A 719 1.57 8.70 12.55
N GLY A 720 1.22 9.98 12.30
CA GLY A 720 0.29 10.72 13.16
C GLY A 720 0.86 11.27 14.48
N SER A 721 2.12 11.00 14.84
CA SER A 721 2.73 11.64 16.00
C SER A 721 2.88 13.16 15.82
N LEU A 722 2.75 13.89 16.92
CA LEU A 722 2.89 15.35 16.95
C LEU A 722 4.32 15.80 17.20
N GLU A 723 5.13 14.99 17.88
CA GLU A 723 6.49 15.34 18.24
C GLU A 723 7.45 14.16 18.02
N TRP A 724 8.66 14.48 17.56
CA TRP A 724 9.77 13.56 17.39
C TRP A 724 11.06 14.38 17.34
N ARG A 725 12.14 13.82 16.78
CA ARG A 725 13.42 14.53 16.65
C ARG A 725 13.33 15.67 15.64
N ARG A 726 14.05 16.76 15.94
CA ARG A 726 14.10 17.98 15.12
C ARG A 726 14.70 17.80 13.74
N ASP A 727 15.52 16.76 13.55
CA ASP A 727 16.20 16.45 12.29
C ASP A 727 15.39 15.52 11.37
N VAL A 728 14.20 15.06 11.81
CA VAL A 728 13.25 14.31 10.98
C VAL A 728 12.24 15.26 10.34
N ALA A 729 12.05 15.13 9.02
CA ALA A 729 11.19 16.00 8.23
C ALA A 729 9.78 16.15 8.84
N GLY A 730 9.28 17.38 8.91
CA GLY A 730 7.98 17.73 9.51
C GLY A 730 7.98 17.88 11.04
N PHE A 731 8.97 17.38 11.77
CA PHE A 731 9.03 17.52 13.23
C PHE A 731 9.83 18.75 13.69
N HIS A 732 9.39 19.33 14.82
CA HIS A 732 9.98 20.55 15.38
C HIS A 732 10.56 20.38 16.79
N GLY A 733 10.59 19.15 17.29
CA GLY A 733 11.08 18.81 18.62
C GLY A 733 10.01 18.89 19.69
N LEU A 734 10.44 18.69 20.93
CA LEU A 734 9.58 18.60 22.10
C LEU A 734 8.74 19.87 22.29
N GLY A 735 7.42 19.71 22.45
CA GLY A 735 6.49 20.83 22.67
C GLY A 735 6.21 21.72 21.44
N GLN A 736 6.66 21.33 20.24
CA GLN A 736 6.40 22.02 18.98
C GLN A 736 5.78 21.04 17.97
N TYR A 737 4.46 21.14 17.78
CA TYR A 737 3.69 20.06 17.15
C TYR A 737 3.73 20.09 15.61
N ASN A 738 3.80 18.88 15.02
CA ASN A 738 3.78 18.65 13.58
C ASN A 738 2.37 18.87 13.02
N LEU A 739 2.16 20.04 12.40
CA LEU A 739 0.87 20.41 11.82
C LEU A 739 0.48 19.57 10.59
N GLN A 740 1.44 19.01 9.86
CA GLN A 740 1.16 18.11 8.73
C GLN A 740 0.54 16.80 9.22
N ASN A 741 1.11 16.20 10.26
CA ASN A 741 0.57 14.98 10.87
C ASN A 741 -0.77 15.24 11.55
N ALA A 742 -0.93 16.39 12.20
CA ALA A 742 -2.21 16.78 12.77
C ALA A 742 -3.29 16.96 11.67
N TRP A 743 -2.94 17.55 10.52
CA TRP A 743 -3.83 17.65 9.36
C TRP A 743 -4.15 16.28 8.74
N ARG A 744 -3.17 15.37 8.65
CA ARG A 744 -3.40 13.98 8.20
C ARG A 744 -4.44 13.28 9.06
N LEU A 745 -4.35 13.44 10.38
CA LEU A 745 -5.32 12.82 11.29
C LEU A 745 -6.72 13.44 11.14
N ASP A 746 -6.82 14.75 10.88
CA ASP A 746 -8.10 15.37 10.50
C ASP A 746 -8.72 14.67 9.28
N ARG A 747 -7.93 14.39 8.24
CA ARG A 747 -8.43 13.68 7.04
C ARG A 747 -8.91 12.26 7.31
N VAL A 748 -8.25 11.54 8.23
CA VAL A 748 -8.70 10.20 8.65
C VAL A 748 -10.04 10.28 9.37
N LEU A 749 -10.21 11.22 10.30
CA LEU A 749 -11.46 11.42 11.04
C LEU A 749 -12.59 11.94 10.13
N ASP A 750 -12.28 12.81 9.18
CA ASP A 750 -13.24 13.28 8.17
C ASP A 750 -13.75 12.11 7.32
N ALA A 751 -12.85 11.21 6.90
CA ALA A 751 -13.22 10.01 6.17
C ALA A 751 -14.06 9.06 7.03
N ALA A 752 -13.69 8.90 8.30
CA ALA A 752 -14.44 8.10 9.26
C ALA A 752 -15.88 8.64 9.43
N THR A 753 -16.02 9.95 9.63
CA THR A 753 -17.32 10.65 9.69
C THR A 753 -18.15 10.41 8.43
N ARG A 754 -17.57 10.56 7.23
CA ARG A 754 -18.29 10.35 5.96
C ARG A 754 -18.78 8.92 5.78
N ARG A 755 -18.07 7.94 6.35
CA ARG A 755 -18.35 6.51 6.18
C ARG A 755 -19.06 5.88 7.38
N GLY A 756 -19.34 6.66 8.42
CA GLY A 756 -20.00 6.17 9.64
C GLY A 756 -19.11 5.23 10.47
N ILE A 757 -17.79 5.42 10.38
CA ILE A 757 -16.79 4.72 11.20
C ILE A 757 -16.40 5.63 12.35
N MET A 758 -16.23 5.05 13.54
CA MET A 758 -15.58 5.72 14.65
C MET A 758 -14.11 5.26 14.75
N ILE A 759 -13.26 6.09 15.33
CA ILE A 759 -11.84 5.85 15.50
C ILE A 759 -11.53 5.75 16.98
N GLU A 760 -10.91 4.64 17.38
CA GLU A 760 -10.18 4.59 18.63
C GLU A 760 -8.77 5.15 18.38
N LEU A 761 -8.40 6.21 19.09
CA LEU A 761 -7.11 6.87 18.87
C LEU A 761 -6.16 6.56 20.02
N ALA A 762 -5.15 5.76 19.71
CA ALA A 762 -4.06 5.47 20.62
C ALA A 762 -3.06 6.63 20.62
N LEU A 763 -2.99 7.32 21.75
CA LEU A 763 -2.18 8.53 21.95
C LEU A 763 -0.69 8.21 22.12
N HIS A 764 -0.38 6.97 22.50
CA HIS A 764 0.99 6.52 22.72
C HIS A 764 1.12 5.00 22.72
N HIS A 765 2.36 4.49 22.64
CA HIS A 765 2.67 3.08 22.74
C HIS A 765 4.03 2.86 23.43
N HIS A 766 4.32 1.61 23.81
CA HIS A 766 5.51 1.27 24.60
C HIS A 766 6.86 1.62 23.93
N GLY A 767 6.98 1.49 22.60
CA GLY A 767 8.25 1.54 21.87
C GLY A 767 9.12 2.78 22.15
N PRO A 768 8.59 4.01 22.08
CA PRO A 768 9.34 5.21 22.43
C PRO A 768 9.83 5.24 23.88
N PHE A 769 9.19 4.53 24.82
CA PHE A 769 9.49 4.59 26.25
C PHE A 769 9.87 3.23 26.85
N THR A 770 10.60 2.40 26.10
CA THR A 770 11.24 1.20 26.64
C THR A 770 12.62 1.01 26.03
N GLU A 771 13.53 0.35 26.75
CA GLU A 771 14.84 -0.09 26.24
C GLU A 771 14.86 -1.58 25.86
N ALA A 772 13.81 -2.33 26.24
CA ALA A 772 13.82 -3.78 26.16
C ALA A 772 13.19 -4.35 24.86
N TYR A 773 12.13 -3.73 24.34
CA TYR A 773 11.32 -4.28 23.26
C TYR A 773 11.03 -3.21 22.20
N ASP A 774 11.36 -3.48 20.94
CA ASP A 774 11.14 -2.57 19.80
C ASP A 774 11.52 -1.10 20.12
N SER A 775 12.64 -0.94 20.83
CA SER A 775 13.01 0.32 21.48
C SER A 775 13.28 1.43 20.47
N GLN A 776 12.63 2.56 20.69
CA GLN A 776 12.86 3.83 19.99
C GLN A 776 13.41 4.91 20.94
N TRP A 777 13.84 4.50 22.14
CA TRP A 777 14.22 5.42 23.22
C TRP A 777 15.40 6.33 22.88
N ARG A 778 16.40 5.81 22.16
CA ARG A 778 17.59 6.58 21.76
C ARG A 778 17.23 7.79 20.89
N GLU A 779 16.13 7.66 20.14
CA GLU A 779 15.63 8.69 19.23
C GLU A 779 14.51 9.53 19.84
N ASN A 780 13.98 9.13 20.99
CA ASN A 780 12.86 9.83 21.61
C ASN A 780 13.26 11.27 22.01
N PRO A 781 12.45 12.30 21.68
CA PRO A 781 12.73 13.68 22.07
C PRO A 781 12.72 13.93 23.59
N TYR A 782 12.13 13.05 24.40
CA TYR A 782 12.19 13.15 25.87
C TYR A 782 13.54 12.71 26.44
N ASN A 783 14.37 12.00 25.67
CA ASN A 783 15.68 11.53 26.10
C ASN A 783 16.66 12.71 26.24
N GLN A 784 17.42 12.77 27.35
CA GLN A 784 18.45 13.79 27.59
C GLN A 784 19.49 13.90 26.48
N ARG A 785 19.79 12.79 25.78
CA ARG A 785 20.64 12.80 24.58
C ARG A 785 20.13 13.76 23.50
N ASN A 786 18.81 13.91 23.40
CA ASN A 786 18.13 14.74 22.42
C ASN A 786 17.61 16.05 23.04
N ALA A 787 18.25 16.49 24.14
CA ALA A 787 17.89 17.67 24.94
C ALA A 787 16.52 17.58 25.65
N GLY A 788 15.98 16.38 25.84
CA GLY A 788 14.78 16.14 26.65
C GLY A 788 15.08 16.01 28.15
N PRO A 789 14.05 15.93 29.03
CA PRO A 789 14.26 15.94 30.47
C PRO A 789 14.71 14.59 31.07
N LEU A 790 14.54 13.47 30.36
CA LEU A 790 14.60 12.13 30.94
C LEU A 790 15.93 11.40 30.69
N ARG A 791 16.46 10.75 31.74
CA ARG A 791 17.60 9.83 31.65
C ARG A 791 17.19 8.41 31.31
N HIS A 792 16.03 7.99 31.80
CA HIS A 792 15.52 6.63 31.66
C HIS A 792 14.04 6.65 31.26
N PRO A 793 13.57 5.73 30.38
CA PRO A 793 12.22 5.80 29.84
C PRO A 793 11.10 5.83 30.89
N ALA A 794 11.20 4.98 31.92
CA ALA A 794 10.19 4.87 32.98
C ALA A 794 9.96 6.19 33.75
N GLN A 795 10.89 7.15 33.69
CA GLN A 795 10.73 8.46 34.31
C GLN A 795 9.60 9.29 33.68
N VAL A 796 9.10 8.92 32.50
CA VAL A 796 7.90 9.55 31.90
C VAL A 796 6.69 9.52 32.84
N MET A 797 6.63 8.53 33.74
CA MET A 797 5.55 8.38 34.71
C MET A 797 5.69 9.30 35.94
N THR A 798 6.90 9.77 36.23
CA THR A 798 7.22 10.42 37.51
C THR A 798 7.83 11.81 37.40
N ASP A 799 8.56 12.10 36.31
CA ASP A 799 9.23 13.39 36.12
C ASP A 799 8.22 14.52 35.88
N ALA A 800 8.39 15.62 36.62
CA ALA A 800 7.42 16.72 36.60
C ALA A 800 7.37 17.43 35.25
N GLU A 801 8.51 17.61 34.59
CA GLU A 801 8.58 18.31 33.31
C GLU A 801 8.05 17.44 32.18
N ALA A 802 8.38 16.14 32.16
CA ALA A 802 7.81 15.20 31.20
C ALA A 802 6.29 15.10 31.32
N LYS A 803 5.76 15.02 32.55
CA LYS A 803 4.31 15.04 32.80
C LYS A 803 3.65 16.34 32.33
N ARG A 804 4.31 17.48 32.54
CA ARG A 804 3.83 18.79 32.10
C ARG A 804 3.76 18.85 30.56
N LEU A 805 4.83 18.47 29.87
CA LEU A 805 4.89 18.43 28.41
C LEU A 805 3.83 17.49 27.81
N PHE A 806 3.63 16.34 28.45
CA PHE A 806 2.58 15.40 28.05
C PHE A 806 1.18 16.00 28.24
N ALA A 807 0.94 16.68 29.36
CA ALA A 807 -0.32 17.36 29.60
C ALA A 807 -0.61 18.47 28.57
N ASP A 808 0.39 19.26 28.19
CA ASP A 808 0.25 20.27 27.13
C ASP A 808 -0.13 19.62 25.78
N ARG A 809 0.49 18.47 25.47
CA ARG A 809 0.17 17.68 24.28
C ARG A 809 -1.27 17.16 24.31
N LEU A 810 -1.72 16.65 25.46
CA LEU A 810 -3.11 16.24 25.65
C LEU A 810 -4.09 17.40 25.51
N ARG A 811 -3.75 18.60 26.00
CA ARG A 811 -4.58 19.80 25.80
C ARG A 811 -4.74 20.10 24.31
N TYR A 812 -3.66 20.05 23.53
CA TYR A 812 -3.71 20.24 22.08
C TYR A 812 -4.54 19.16 21.36
N ILE A 813 -4.33 17.88 21.72
CA ILE A 813 -5.10 16.73 21.19
C ILE A 813 -6.60 16.92 21.45
N ALA A 814 -6.98 17.26 22.70
CA ALA A 814 -8.36 17.49 23.07
C ALA A 814 -8.97 18.72 22.38
N ALA A 815 -8.21 19.80 22.27
CA ALA A 815 -8.63 21.02 21.56
C ALA A 815 -8.97 20.74 20.08
N ARG A 816 -8.14 19.91 19.42
CA ARG A 816 -8.26 19.62 17.99
C ARG A 816 -9.25 18.52 17.67
N TRP A 817 -9.35 17.47 18.48
CA TRP A 817 -10.15 16.28 18.15
C TRP A 817 -11.22 15.92 19.17
N GLY A 818 -11.21 16.52 20.36
CA GLY A 818 -12.21 16.26 21.41
C GLY A 818 -13.63 16.76 21.10
N ALA A 819 -13.82 17.45 19.97
CA ALA A 819 -15.15 17.80 19.47
C ALA A 819 -15.73 16.74 18.53
N ASP A 820 -14.93 15.80 18.02
CA ASP A 820 -15.31 14.98 16.87
C ASP A 820 -16.11 13.73 17.27
N PRO A 821 -17.40 13.59 16.90
CA PRO A 821 -18.19 12.40 17.22
C PRO A 821 -17.72 11.11 16.53
N ALA A 822 -16.84 11.21 15.53
CA ALA A 822 -16.18 10.05 14.95
C ALA A 822 -15.05 9.51 15.85
N LEU A 823 -14.73 10.12 16.98
CA LEU A 823 -13.84 9.51 17.96
C LEU A 823 -14.63 8.58 18.90
N PHE A 824 -14.24 7.32 18.96
CA PHE A 824 -14.83 6.33 19.87
C PHE A 824 -14.25 6.48 21.29
N ALA A 825 -12.92 6.42 21.39
CA ALA A 825 -12.21 6.44 22.66
C ALA A 825 -10.78 6.98 22.51
N TRP A 826 -10.25 7.49 23.62
CA TRP A 826 -8.85 7.79 23.83
C TRP A 826 -8.16 6.60 24.48
N THR A 827 -7.21 5.99 23.78
CA THR A 827 -6.33 4.97 24.36
C THR A 827 -5.03 5.65 24.75
N MET A 828 -4.82 5.88 26.05
CA MET A 828 -3.71 6.68 26.55
C MET A 828 -2.36 6.06 26.21
N TRP A 829 -2.26 4.74 26.34
CA TRP A 829 -1.08 3.95 26.00
C TRP A 829 -1.50 2.59 25.43
N ILE A 830 -0.65 2.10 24.56
CA ILE A 830 -0.61 0.69 24.13
C ILE A 830 0.51 -0.03 24.88
N GLU A 831 0.17 -1.15 25.52
CA GLU A 831 1.06 -2.06 26.26
C GLU A 831 1.89 -1.35 27.34
N VAL A 832 1.22 -0.57 28.19
CA VAL A 832 1.90 0.32 29.14
C VAL A 832 2.66 -0.43 30.26
N ASP A 833 2.33 -1.70 30.49
CA ASP A 833 3.07 -2.58 31.40
C ASP A 833 4.51 -2.87 30.95
N MET A 834 4.85 -2.59 29.69
CA MET A 834 6.21 -2.72 29.15
C MET A 834 7.08 -1.46 29.34
N VAL A 835 6.52 -0.39 29.94
CA VAL A 835 7.18 0.92 30.10
C VAL A 835 7.65 1.15 31.54
N ALA A 836 6.78 0.92 32.52
CA ALA A 836 7.05 1.25 33.92
C ALA A 836 6.23 0.37 34.90
N PRO A 837 6.68 0.23 36.17
CA PRO A 837 5.97 -0.54 37.18
C PRO A 837 4.54 -0.04 37.44
N ALA A 838 3.66 -0.92 37.93
CA ALA A 838 2.22 -0.67 38.05
C ALA A 838 1.83 0.58 38.88
N ALA A 839 2.49 0.82 40.02
CA ALA A 839 2.15 1.92 40.92
C ALA A 839 2.35 3.33 40.31
N PRO A 840 3.55 3.71 39.79
CA PRO A 840 3.73 5.00 39.13
C PRO A 840 2.86 5.13 37.88
N THR A 841 2.66 4.04 37.13
CA THR A 841 1.75 4.00 35.97
C THR A 841 0.31 4.37 36.37
N THR A 842 -0.21 3.79 37.47
CA THR A 842 -1.57 4.07 37.96
C THR A 842 -1.74 5.56 38.33
N ALA A 843 -0.79 6.11 39.10
CA ALA A 843 -0.85 7.51 39.52
C ALA A 843 -0.76 8.48 38.34
N TRP A 844 0.06 8.16 37.34
CA TRP A 844 0.19 8.95 36.13
C TRP A 844 -1.12 8.96 35.32
N HIS A 845 -1.77 7.81 35.15
CA HIS A 845 -3.02 7.72 34.38
C HIS A 845 -4.14 8.51 35.05
N ILE A 846 -4.28 8.45 36.38
CA ILE A 846 -5.30 9.23 37.10
C ILE A 846 -5.10 10.73 36.85
N ASP A 847 -3.87 11.24 36.97
CA ASP A 847 -3.56 12.66 36.75
C ASP A 847 -3.84 13.07 35.30
N MET A 848 -3.31 12.33 34.32
CA MET A 848 -3.44 12.68 32.91
C MET A 848 -4.86 12.51 32.37
N ALA A 849 -5.59 11.48 32.80
CA ALA A 849 -6.99 11.27 32.41
C ALA A 849 -7.91 12.37 32.95
N ARG A 850 -7.70 12.81 34.20
CA ARG A 850 -8.46 13.94 34.78
C ARG A 850 -8.21 15.25 34.02
N ARG A 851 -6.96 15.50 33.64
CA ARG A 851 -6.60 16.66 32.81
C ARG A 851 -7.26 16.58 31.44
N LEU A 852 -7.12 15.45 30.75
CA LEU A 852 -7.75 15.21 29.44
C LEU A 852 -9.26 15.41 29.51
N ARG A 853 -9.93 14.83 30.51
CA ARG A 853 -11.37 15.00 30.76
C ARG A 853 -11.78 16.45 30.93
N GLY A 854 -10.93 17.29 31.51
CA GLY A 854 -11.17 18.72 31.68
C GLY A 854 -11.14 19.53 30.38
N TRP A 855 -10.49 19.03 29.32
CA TRP A 855 -10.41 19.69 28.01
C TRP A 855 -11.26 19.02 26.93
N ASP A 856 -11.56 17.73 27.08
CA ASP A 856 -12.33 16.93 26.14
C ASP A 856 -13.84 17.20 26.25
N GLN A 857 -14.31 18.19 25.49
CA GLN A 857 -15.72 18.58 25.46
C GLN A 857 -16.67 17.43 25.10
N GLY A 858 -16.23 16.51 24.24
CA GLY A 858 -17.02 15.37 23.77
C GLY A 858 -17.22 14.32 24.85
N ARG A 859 -16.49 14.41 25.97
CA ARG A 859 -16.49 13.43 27.06
C ARG A 859 -16.30 12.00 26.53
N HIS A 860 -15.35 11.83 25.62
CA HIS A 860 -15.04 10.55 25.00
C HIS A 860 -14.55 9.55 26.04
N ILE A 861 -14.72 8.27 25.74
CA ILE A 861 -14.32 7.18 26.61
C ILE A 861 -12.79 7.18 26.73
N ILE A 862 -12.24 7.06 27.93
CA ILE A 862 -10.80 7.00 28.18
C ILE A 862 -10.41 5.60 28.64
N SER A 863 -9.36 5.03 28.04
CA SER A 863 -8.81 3.75 28.45
C SER A 863 -7.30 3.65 28.18
N THR A 864 -6.72 2.48 28.44
CA THR A 864 -5.31 2.15 28.23
C THR A 864 -5.15 0.63 28.09
N GLU A 865 -4.28 0.19 27.21
CA GLU A 865 -4.07 -1.21 26.89
C GLU A 865 -2.83 -1.77 27.59
N PHE A 866 -2.91 -3.06 27.91
CA PHE A 866 -1.82 -3.86 28.46
C PHE A 866 -1.48 -5.04 27.56
N CYS A 867 -0.25 -5.54 27.67
CA CYS A 867 0.23 -6.70 26.92
C CYS A 867 -0.21 -8.01 27.59
N ASN A 868 0.27 -8.32 28.81
CA ASN A 868 -0.10 -9.56 29.51
C ASN A 868 0.31 -9.62 31.01
N SER A 869 0.40 -8.49 31.72
CA SER A 869 0.96 -8.47 33.10
C SER A 869 -0.06 -8.64 34.23
N PRO A 870 0.23 -9.47 35.25
CA PRO A 870 -0.46 -9.44 36.55
C PRO A 870 -0.05 -8.19 37.36
N GLY A 871 -0.98 -7.63 38.15
CA GLY A 871 -0.67 -6.59 39.17
C GLY A 871 -1.14 -5.17 38.86
N ILE A 872 -1.95 -5.00 37.82
CA ILE A 872 -2.48 -3.71 37.33
C ILE A 872 -4.00 -3.55 37.55
N ASP A 873 -4.62 -4.49 38.25
CA ASP A 873 -6.01 -4.46 38.75
C ASP A 873 -6.38 -3.13 39.41
N ALA A 874 -5.42 -2.50 40.09
CA ALA A 874 -5.60 -1.21 40.72
C ALA A 874 -5.98 -0.11 39.72
N LEU A 875 -5.39 -0.12 38.52
CA LEU A 875 -5.66 0.86 37.47
C LEU A 875 -7.01 0.61 36.80
N TRP A 876 -7.37 -0.64 36.45
CA TRP A 876 -8.70 -0.92 35.89
C TRP A 876 -9.84 -0.69 36.88
N ARG A 877 -9.57 -0.57 38.19
CA ARG A 877 -10.56 -0.20 39.21
C ARG A 877 -10.76 1.31 39.36
N THR A 878 -9.91 2.15 38.77
CA THR A 878 -10.07 3.62 38.86
C THR A 878 -11.24 4.09 37.98
N PRO A 879 -12.04 5.09 38.37
CA PRO A 879 -13.11 5.59 37.51
C PRO A 879 -12.61 6.27 36.23
N GLU A 880 -11.34 6.69 36.18
CA GLU A 880 -10.75 7.37 35.04
C GLU A 880 -10.49 6.48 33.82
N ILE A 881 -10.31 5.16 34.03
CA ILE A 881 -10.17 4.16 32.96
C ILE A 881 -11.52 3.46 32.79
N GLU A 882 -12.26 3.77 31.74
CA GLU A 882 -13.69 3.49 31.65
C GLU A 882 -14.04 2.11 31.06
N TYR A 883 -13.10 1.47 30.35
CA TYR A 883 -13.23 0.08 29.92
C TYR A 883 -11.89 -0.65 29.97
N VAL A 884 -11.94 -1.98 29.96
CA VAL A 884 -10.78 -2.85 30.04
C VAL A 884 -10.32 -3.19 28.63
N GLN A 885 -9.03 -2.96 28.35
CA GLN A 885 -8.36 -3.28 27.11
C GLN A 885 -7.22 -4.26 27.37
N MET A 886 -7.18 -5.35 26.62
CA MET A 886 -6.18 -6.41 26.79
C MET A 886 -5.80 -7.04 25.44
N GLY A 887 -4.50 -7.30 25.23
CA GLY A 887 -4.03 -8.15 24.14
C GLY A 887 -4.37 -9.62 24.39
N GLY A 888 -4.95 -10.30 23.40
CA GLY A 888 -5.49 -11.67 23.50
C GLY A 888 -4.94 -12.62 22.44
N TYR A 889 -3.61 -12.75 22.38
CA TYR A 889 -2.95 -13.71 21.49
C TYR A 889 -3.02 -15.14 22.06
N SER A 890 -3.35 -16.11 21.20
CA SER A 890 -3.54 -17.49 21.65
C SER A 890 -2.24 -18.27 21.86
N PHE A 891 -1.14 -17.85 21.22
CA PHE A 891 0.16 -18.55 21.24
C PHE A 891 0.04 -20.06 20.93
N GLY A 892 -0.97 -20.46 20.14
CA GLY A 892 -1.23 -21.87 19.79
C GLY A 892 -2.03 -22.67 20.82
N THR A 893 -2.44 -22.07 21.94
CA THR A 893 -3.26 -22.70 22.99
C THR A 893 -4.77 -22.69 22.69
N GLY A 894 -5.17 -21.95 21.65
CA GLY A 894 -6.55 -21.83 21.17
C GLY A 894 -7.22 -20.51 21.58
N LEU A 895 -7.64 -19.71 20.59
CA LEU A 895 -8.23 -18.37 20.81
C LEU A 895 -9.43 -18.40 21.78
N ILE A 896 -10.40 -19.29 21.54
CA ILE A 896 -11.62 -19.37 22.36
C ILE A 896 -11.29 -19.61 23.83
N ARG A 897 -10.26 -20.41 24.12
CA ARG A 897 -9.80 -20.66 25.49
C ARG A 897 -9.30 -19.37 26.14
N VAL A 898 -8.36 -18.67 25.51
CA VAL A 898 -7.80 -17.42 26.02
C VAL A 898 -8.89 -16.37 26.25
N LEU A 899 -9.78 -16.20 25.27
CA LEU A 899 -10.88 -15.24 25.39
C LEU A 899 -11.87 -15.62 26.51
N SER A 900 -12.11 -16.92 26.72
CA SER A 900 -12.97 -17.39 27.82
C SER A 900 -12.33 -17.17 29.19
N GLU A 901 -11.01 -17.35 29.30
CA GLU A 901 -10.24 -17.08 30.53
C GLU A 901 -10.31 -15.58 30.87
N TYR A 902 -10.04 -14.69 29.91
CA TYR A 902 -10.17 -13.24 30.12
C TYR A 902 -11.59 -12.81 30.44
N ALA A 903 -12.59 -13.34 29.73
CA ALA A 903 -13.98 -13.04 30.00
C ALA A 903 -14.42 -13.48 31.42
N ARG A 904 -13.75 -14.47 32.02
CA ARG A 904 -14.00 -14.89 33.41
C ARG A 904 -13.20 -14.04 34.41
N ASP A 905 -11.93 -13.77 34.12
CA ASP A 905 -10.97 -13.29 35.11
C ASP A 905 -10.88 -11.74 35.14
N LEU A 906 -11.17 -11.06 34.03
CA LEU A 906 -11.06 -9.59 33.91
C LEU A 906 -12.40 -8.87 34.16
N GLN A 907 -13.07 -9.22 35.25
CA GLN A 907 -14.38 -8.66 35.62
C GLN A 907 -14.24 -7.49 36.61
N TYR A 908 -14.37 -6.26 36.09
CA TYR A 908 -14.22 -5.02 36.87
C TYR A 908 -15.50 -4.17 36.95
N GLY A 909 -16.64 -4.69 36.49
CA GLY A 909 -17.89 -3.92 36.37
C GLY A 909 -17.78 -2.82 35.31
N LYS A 910 -17.04 -3.10 34.23
CA LYS A 910 -16.78 -2.22 33.11
C LYS A 910 -16.80 -3.01 31.81
N PRO A 911 -17.00 -2.36 30.66
CA PRO A 911 -16.89 -3.05 29.39
C PRO A 911 -15.49 -3.66 29.20
N LEU A 912 -15.41 -4.79 28.51
CA LEU A 912 -14.16 -5.49 28.19
C LEU A 912 -14.07 -5.70 26.68
N ILE A 913 -13.02 -5.15 26.05
CA ILE A 913 -12.69 -5.36 24.65
C ILE A 913 -11.29 -5.95 24.56
N ILE A 914 -11.15 -6.93 23.68
CA ILE A 914 -9.85 -7.52 23.36
C ILE A 914 -9.32 -6.78 22.16
N GLU A 915 -8.28 -6.00 22.38
CA GLU A 915 -7.84 -4.96 21.45
C GLU A 915 -6.78 -5.46 20.45
N GLU A 916 -6.21 -6.63 20.71
CA GLU A 916 -5.30 -7.29 19.79
C GLU A 916 -5.50 -8.80 19.82
N TYR A 917 -5.69 -9.41 18.65
CA TYR A 917 -5.64 -10.87 18.51
C TYR A 917 -5.33 -11.28 17.06
N GLY A 918 -5.21 -12.58 16.81
CA GLY A 918 -5.04 -13.14 15.46
C GLY A 918 -3.74 -13.93 15.33
N GLY A 919 -3.57 -14.97 16.14
CA GLY A 919 -2.45 -15.89 16.14
C GLY A 919 -1.44 -15.56 17.25
N HIS A 920 -0.30 -15.01 16.84
CA HIS A 920 0.81 -14.63 17.72
C HIS A 920 1.17 -13.17 17.46
N ALA A 921 1.73 -12.46 18.46
CA ALA A 921 2.15 -11.06 18.33
C ALA A 921 3.28 -10.87 17.29
N GLN A 922 4.14 -11.88 17.13
CA GLN A 922 5.13 -11.99 16.04
C GLN A 922 4.59 -12.74 14.80
N GLY A 923 3.27 -12.88 14.72
CA GLY A 923 2.50 -13.41 13.60
C GLY A 923 2.42 -14.92 13.49
N GLY A 924 1.58 -15.36 12.56
CA GLY A 924 1.25 -16.76 12.35
C GLY A 924 1.11 -17.08 10.87
N SER A 925 0.96 -18.36 10.56
CA SER A 925 0.64 -18.77 9.18
C SER A 925 -0.69 -18.13 8.74
N ALA A 926 -0.81 -17.72 7.47
CA ALA A 926 -2.04 -17.14 6.95
C ALA A 926 -3.30 -18.00 7.21
N PRO A 927 -3.27 -19.34 7.15
CA PRO A 927 -4.41 -20.17 7.55
C PRO A 927 -4.78 -20.06 9.03
N TRP A 928 -3.79 -19.99 9.93
CA TRP A 928 -4.02 -19.83 11.35
C TRP A 928 -4.67 -18.46 11.65
N VAL A 929 -4.09 -17.38 11.12
CA VAL A 929 -4.66 -16.03 11.26
C VAL A 929 -6.08 -15.99 10.67
N ALA A 930 -6.31 -16.60 9.50
CA ALA A 930 -7.64 -16.64 8.89
C ALA A 930 -8.67 -17.45 9.68
N HIS A 931 -8.25 -18.47 10.43
CA HIS A 931 -9.11 -19.23 11.34
C HIS A 931 -9.50 -18.37 12.54
N GLU A 932 -8.52 -17.75 13.19
CA GLU A 932 -8.79 -16.90 14.35
C GLU A 932 -9.61 -15.67 13.98
N LEU A 933 -9.35 -15.03 12.84
CA LEU A 933 -10.18 -13.95 12.30
C LEU A 933 -11.64 -14.36 12.07
N HIS A 934 -11.91 -15.64 11.82
CA HIS A 934 -13.30 -16.10 11.79
C HIS A 934 -13.87 -16.17 13.21
N ASP A 935 -13.15 -16.78 14.14
CA ASP A 935 -13.64 -17.11 15.48
C ASP A 935 -13.76 -15.89 16.41
N GLY A 936 -12.92 -14.88 16.24
CA GLY A 936 -12.86 -13.69 17.10
C GLY A 936 -14.21 -12.99 17.29
N PRO A 937 -14.88 -12.53 16.22
CA PRO A 937 -16.17 -11.85 16.35
C PRO A 937 -17.26 -12.71 17.00
N TRP A 938 -17.29 -14.02 16.69
CA TRP A 938 -18.22 -14.95 17.33
C TRP A 938 -17.92 -15.13 18.81
N ALA A 939 -16.64 -15.21 19.19
CA ALA A 939 -16.24 -15.27 20.58
C ALA A 939 -16.63 -13.99 21.33
N GLY A 940 -16.40 -12.82 20.71
CA GLY A 940 -16.85 -11.52 21.20
C GLY A 940 -18.35 -11.46 21.49
N TRP A 941 -19.15 -12.11 20.65
CA TRP A 941 -20.61 -12.14 20.80
C TRP A 941 -21.10 -13.14 21.84
N MET A 942 -20.47 -14.31 21.93
CA MET A 942 -20.95 -15.43 22.75
C MET A 942 -20.39 -15.40 24.18
N LEU A 943 -19.19 -14.85 24.37
CA LEU A 943 -18.58 -14.62 25.67
C LEU A 943 -19.09 -13.30 26.26
N PRO A 944 -18.95 -13.07 27.57
CA PRO A 944 -19.36 -11.82 28.19
C PRO A 944 -18.42 -10.63 27.89
N LEU A 945 -17.89 -10.56 26.67
CA LEU A 945 -17.15 -9.42 26.13
C LEU A 945 -18.14 -8.33 25.68
N SER A 946 -17.64 -7.10 25.56
CA SER A 946 -18.45 -5.92 25.25
C SER A 946 -18.39 -5.49 23.79
N GLY A 947 -17.63 -6.21 22.97
CA GLY A 947 -17.39 -5.94 21.56
C GLY A 947 -16.66 -7.11 20.90
N ALA A 948 -16.59 -7.07 19.57
CA ALA A 948 -15.74 -7.99 18.82
C ALA A 948 -14.26 -7.69 19.13
N PRO A 949 -13.44 -8.72 19.39
CA PRO A 949 -11.99 -8.56 19.46
C PRO A 949 -11.46 -7.87 18.20
N MET A 950 -10.43 -7.03 18.35
CA MET A 950 -9.84 -6.27 17.24
C MET A 950 -8.64 -7.01 16.64
N PRO A 951 -8.72 -7.46 15.38
CA PRO A 951 -7.64 -8.25 14.82
C PRO A 951 -6.42 -7.41 14.46
N TRP A 952 -5.23 -7.88 14.85
CA TRP A 952 -3.97 -7.15 14.64
C TRP A 952 -3.47 -7.19 13.20
N TRP A 953 -3.59 -8.32 12.49
CA TRP A 953 -3.00 -8.46 11.15
C TRP A 953 -3.89 -7.88 10.03
N TRP A 954 -4.25 -6.60 10.09
CA TRP A 954 -5.22 -5.98 9.17
C TRP A 954 -4.74 -5.93 7.72
N ASN A 955 -3.46 -5.63 7.49
CA ASN A 955 -2.90 -5.60 6.13
C ASN A 955 -2.93 -6.99 5.49
N LEU A 956 -2.61 -8.04 6.26
CA LEU A 956 -2.75 -9.43 5.82
C LEU A 956 -4.23 -9.77 5.55
N ALA A 957 -5.12 -9.38 6.45
CA ALA A 957 -6.55 -9.63 6.31
C ALA A 957 -7.13 -8.95 5.06
N PHE A 958 -6.88 -7.66 4.87
CA PHE A 958 -7.30 -6.88 3.71
C PHE A 958 -6.70 -7.39 2.41
N HIS A 959 -5.44 -7.81 2.42
CA HIS A 959 -4.80 -8.39 1.24
C HIS A 959 -5.52 -9.66 0.78
N HIS A 960 -5.93 -10.51 1.72
CA HIS A 960 -6.66 -11.75 1.44
C HIS A 960 -8.19 -11.57 1.37
N GLY A 961 -8.70 -10.35 1.58
CA GLY A 961 -10.12 -10.05 1.56
C GLY A 961 -10.91 -10.73 2.69
N LEU A 962 -10.27 -10.94 3.85
CA LEU A 962 -10.82 -11.62 5.02
C LEU A 962 -11.79 -10.74 5.83
N GLU A 963 -11.73 -9.42 5.69
CA GLU A 963 -12.70 -8.47 6.24
C GLU A 963 -14.14 -8.76 5.80
N ARG A 964 -14.31 -9.35 4.61
CA ARG A 964 -15.61 -9.80 4.11
C ARG A 964 -16.25 -10.91 4.94
N ARG A 965 -15.48 -11.64 5.77
CA ARG A 965 -16.04 -12.61 6.72
C ARG A 965 -16.75 -11.91 7.87
N HIS A 966 -16.16 -10.84 8.40
CA HIS A 966 -16.78 -10.05 9.46
C HIS A 966 -18.04 -9.35 8.97
N ARG A 967 -18.14 -8.99 7.69
CA ARG A 967 -19.40 -8.51 7.10
C ARG A 967 -20.57 -9.47 7.31
N ARG A 968 -20.36 -10.79 7.16
CA ARG A 968 -21.42 -11.78 7.37
C ARG A 968 -21.86 -11.85 8.83
N PHE A 969 -20.90 -11.71 9.74
CA PHE A 969 -21.19 -11.62 11.17
C PHE A 969 -21.93 -10.32 11.50
N ALA A 970 -21.50 -9.19 10.95
CA ALA A 970 -22.18 -7.90 11.08
C ALA A 970 -23.62 -7.95 10.53
N ASP A 971 -23.84 -8.63 9.40
CA ASP A 971 -25.17 -8.88 8.83
C ASP A 971 -26.03 -9.76 9.75
N TYR A 972 -25.43 -10.73 10.43
CA TYR A 972 -26.12 -11.63 11.35
C TYR A 972 -26.60 -10.93 12.62
N ILE A 973 -25.79 -10.05 13.21
CA ILE A 973 -26.15 -9.31 14.43
C ILE A 973 -26.89 -7.99 14.17
N ALA A 974 -27.20 -7.68 12.91
CA ALA A 974 -27.75 -6.40 12.54
C ALA A 974 -29.13 -6.18 13.17
N GLY A 975 -29.26 -5.13 13.99
CA GLY A 975 -30.50 -4.77 14.67
C GLY A 975 -30.70 -5.40 16.05
N GLU A 976 -29.74 -6.21 16.52
CA GLU A 976 -29.78 -6.78 17.87
C GLU A 976 -29.38 -5.75 18.93
N ASP A 977 -30.08 -5.77 20.07
CA ASP A 977 -29.79 -4.96 21.27
C ASP A 977 -29.60 -5.89 22.48
N LEU A 978 -28.34 -6.07 22.88
CA LEU A 978 -27.94 -7.00 23.94
C LEU A 978 -28.32 -6.53 25.35
N ARG A 979 -28.84 -5.32 25.50
CA ARG A 979 -29.31 -4.80 26.80
C ARG A 979 -30.68 -5.36 27.19
N GLY A 980 -31.41 -5.92 26.23
CA GLY A 980 -32.76 -6.46 26.45
C GLY A 980 -32.76 -7.70 27.35
N PRO A 981 -33.82 -7.93 28.16
CA PRO A 981 -33.89 -9.07 29.09
C PRO A 981 -33.96 -10.44 28.39
N ALA A 982 -34.24 -10.47 27.09
CA ALA A 982 -34.20 -11.68 26.27
C ALA A 982 -32.76 -12.19 26.05
N TRP A 983 -31.76 -11.32 26.22
CA TRP A 983 -30.35 -11.65 26.07
C TRP A 983 -29.73 -11.94 27.43
N ARG A 984 -29.33 -13.20 27.64
CA ARG A 984 -28.60 -13.62 28.84
C ARG A 984 -27.52 -14.61 28.45
N HIS A 985 -26.29 -14.36 28.88
CA HIS A 985 -25.24 -15.38 28.76
C HIS A 985 -25.57 -16.52 29.73
N ILE A 986 -25.64 -17.73 29.18
CA ILE A 986 -25.85 -18.95 29.95
C ILE A 986 -24.52 -19.69 29.95
N THR A 987 -23.90 -19.83 31.12
CA THR A 987 -22.78 -20.74 31.30
C THR A 987 -23.34 -22.15 31.36
N LEU A 988 -23.10 -22.95 30.32
CA LEU A 988 -23.43 -24.37 30.33
C LEU A 988 -22.45 -25.07 31.28
N ALA A 989 -22.99 -25.73 32.30
CA ALA A 989 -22.24 -26.39 33.36
C ALA A 989 -21.48 -27.63 32.89
#